data_AF-A0A3P6BMH9-F1
#
_entry.id   AF-A0A3P6BMH9-F1
#
_cell.length_a   1.000
_cell.length_b   1.000
_cell.length_c   1.000
_cell.angle_alpha   90.00
_cell.angle_beta   90.00
_cell.angle_gamma   90.00
#
_symmetry.space_group_name_H-M   'P 1'
#
loop_
_entity.id
_entity.type
_entity.pdbx_description
1 polymer ?
#
loop_
_entity_poly.entity_id
_entity_poly.type
_entity_poly.pdbx_seq_one_letter_code
_entity_poly.pdbx_strand_id
1 'polypeptide(L)'
;MRNGWNDSSKMKRFAFLGITSLFMTMALCAEADEGSSPSRKTEEIHRGSKLMITKTAVSIICSSTDYKQECIASLETVKSPDPRNLIRAAFDLAIISIRSGINRGMTDIESRADADVRTRDALNSCWELMDFAIDDLLKTRDTFKGFLFTRLSDFIDDLLVWLSGSVTYQQTCIDGFEGIDSIAAEIMEMVMRKGQHLTSNGLAIASNLDALLKIFRIPIPFLRPGSGGLGIFRSDSPEEQPLDSPEGSPQMGDSSDNQQLDSSEVSPQMGDSSENQRLDSSKDSPLQNLNGPKKRPLDSSENQPMDSYENQPLDSSENSLDSSKYSPHNLDPSKNRQPDLSESRPSDSYTTQQLDSSRNLPLDSSENTRQKLHSSENRPMDPLRALNPFGKLEDRHLSEEGGFPRWVTTHSRRLLAARGRRIRANVVVAKDGSGKCKTIKQALAMVPMKNRRKFVIYIKQGVYKEKIEVTKKMKNVMFVGDGPTKTIITGNVAFLPDRIGTYRTSTVAVNGDYFMAKDIGFENTAGAARHQAVALRVSADFAVFFNCHMNGYQDTLYVHTHRQFYRDCRISGTIDFVFGDAKAVFQNCEFVIRRPMDNQQCIVTAQGRKDRRETTGIVIHNSRITGDATYRPVKAKNRAFLGRPWKEYSRTIIMNTNIDDVIDPEGWLKWNETFALKTLFYSEYRNRGRGSGQARRVRWRGIRRISARQARGFAPGEFLRGNAWITKRRIPYNAY
;
A
#
# COMPACT_ATOMS: atom_id res chain seq x y z
N MET A 1 -32.90 -14.12 -38.50
CA MET A 1 -33.18 -13.06 -39.49
C MET A 1 -32.09 -11.98 -39.41
N ARG A 2 -32.08 -10.98 -40.31
CA ARG A 2 -30.92 -10.13 -40.60
C ARG A 2 -30.69 -8.94 -39.63
N ASN A 3 -29.41 -8.62 -39.46
CA ASN A 3 -28.79 -7.28 -39.33
C ASN A 3 -29.39 -6.24 -38.37
N GLY A 4 -28.63 -5.84 -37.34
CA GLY A 4 -28.92 -4.67 -36.49
C GLY A 4 -27.74 -4.02 -35.77
N TRP A 5 -26.48 -4.36 -36.10
CA TRP A 5 -25.28 -3.99 -35.30
C TRP A 5 -24.17 -3.35 -36.17
N ASN A 6 -24.36 -2.14 -36.71
CA ASN A 6 -23.22 -1.34 -37.25
C ASN A 6 -23.43 0.19 -37.30
N ASP A 7 -24.01 0.78 -36.26
CA ASP A 7 -24.26 2.23 -36.21
C ASP A 7 -23.43 2.99 -35.15
N SER A 8 -23.09 2.33 -34.03
CA SER A 8 -22.25 2.93 -32.96
C SER A 8 -20.87 3.41 -33.45
N SER A 9 -20.32 2.79 -34.51
CA SER A 9 -19.06 3.19 -35.14
C SER A 9 -19.18 4.50 -35.93
N LYS A 10 -20.32 4.72 -36.60
CA LYS A 10 -20.62 5.91 -37.40
C LYS A 10 -21.02 7.10 -36.53
N MET A 11 -21.91 6.91 -35.55
CA MET A 11 -22.27 7.95 -34.59
C MET A 11 -21.03 8.56 -33.90
N LYS A 12 -20.05 7.72 -33.51
CA LYS A 12 -18.79 8.20 -32.92
C LYS A 12 -18.05 9.18 -33.85
N ARG A 13 -17.93 8.86 -35.15
CA ARG A 13 -17.23 9.73 -36.13
C ARG A 13 -17.96 11.04 -36.38
N PHE A 14 -19.29 11.01 -36.51
CA PHE A 14 -20.08 12.24 -36.69
C PHE A 14 -20.12 13.12 -35.44
N ALA A 15 -20.22 12.54 -34.25
CA ALA A 15 -20.10 13.27 -32.98
C ALA A 15 -18.73 13.96 -32.85
N PHE A 16 -17.63 13.27 -33.22
CA PHE A 16 -16.28 13.85 -33.20
C PHE A 16 -16.16 15.13 -34.04
N LEU A 17 -16.72 15.15 -35.26
CA LEU A 17 -16.69 16.32 -36.13
C LEU A 17 -17.55 17.47 -35.57
N GLY A 18 -18.79 17.18 -35.16
CA GLY A 18 -19.68 18.18 -34.58
C GLY A 18 -19.11 18.84 -33.32
N ILE A 19 -18.53 18.05 -32.41
CA ILE A 19 -17.89 18.53 -31.18
C ILE A 19 -16.73 19.47 -31.50
N THR A 20 -15.90 19.17 -32.51
CA THR A 20 -14.77 20.04 -32.87
C THR A 20 -15.18 21.38 -33.47
N SER A 21 -16.31 21.44 -34.20
CA SER A 21 -16.87 22.71 -34.66
C SER A 21 -17.42 23.53 -33.48
N LEU A 22 -18.19 22.88 -32.59
CA LEU A 22 -18.90 23.54 -31.48
C LEU A 22 -17.97 24.13 -30.41
N PHE A 23 -16.77 23.56 -30.20
CA PHE A 23 -15.76 24.15 -29.33
C PHE A 23 -14.99 25.31 -30.00
N MET A 24 -14.84 25.32 -31.33
CA MET A 24 -14.17 26.41 -32.06
C MET A 24 -15.04 27.67 -32.13
N THR A 25 -16.35 27.54 -32.39
CA THR A 25 -17.27 28.69 -32.40
C THR A 25 -17.37 29.37 -31.03
N MET A 26 -17.43 28.58 -29.96
CA MET A 26 -17.44 29.08 -28.58
C MET A 26 -16.17 29.85 -28.19
N ALA A 27 -15.01 29.51 -28.76
CA ALA A 27 -13.77 30.25 -28.52
C ALA A 27 -13.79 31.63 -29.21
N LEU A 28 -14.33 31.71 -30.43
CA LEU A 28 -14.47 32.96 -31.18
C LEU A 28 -15.55 33.89 -30.60
N CYS A 29 -16.63 33.32 -30.02
CA CYS A 29 -17.66 34.10 -29.33
C CYS A 29 -17.23 34.64 -27.95
N ALA A 30 -16.01 34.35 -27.48
CA ALA A 30 -15.50 34.86 -26.20
C ALA A 30 -14.79 36.23 -26.33
N GLU A 31 -14.57 36.72 -27.55
CA GLU A 31 -13.80 37.94 -27.86
C GLU A 31 -14.64 38.99 -28.62
N ALA A 32 -15.98 38.93 -28.53
CA ALA A 32 -16.91 39.80 -29.25
C ALA A 32 -17.91 40.53 -28.33
N ASP A 33 -18.00 41.85 -28.54
CA ASP A 33 -18.97 42.83 -28.01
C ASP A 33 -19.24 42.92 -26.49
N GLU A 34 -18.52 43.83 -25.83
CA GLU A 34 -19.12 44.69 -24.81
C GLU A 34 -20.06 45.71 -25.49
N GLY A 35 -21.36 45.40 -25.66
CA GLY A 35 -22.25 46.34 -26.36
C GLY A 35 -23.76 46.11 -26.31
N SER A 36 -24.26 44.89 -26.11
CA SER A 36 -25.71 44.65 -26.05
C SER A 36 -26.10 43.57 -25.04
N SER A 37 -27.25 43.76 -24.39
CA SER A 37 -27.83 42.75 -23.49
C SER A 37 -28.47 41.64 -24.32
N PRO A 38 -28.09 40.36 -24.16
CA PRO A 38 -28.51 39.29 -25.05
C PRO A 38 -30.02 39.04 -24.96
N SER A 39 -30.65 38.79 -26.11
CA SER A 39 -32.04 38.37 -26.15
C SER A 39 -32.25 37.07 -25.35
N ARG A 40 -33.30 37.03 -24.53
CA ARG A 40 -33.70 35.85 -23.73
C ARG A 40 -33.75 34.54 -24.53
N LYS A 41 -34.10 34.61 -25.82
CA LYS A 41 -34.10 33.45 -26.73
C LYS A 41 -32.69 32.97 -27.09
N THR A 42 -31.74 33.89 -27.22
CA THR A 42 -30.30 33.61 -27.41
C THR A 42 -29.71 33.00 -26.14
N GLU A 43 -30.08 33.51 -24.96
CA GLU A 43 -29.68 32.92 -23.67
C GLU A 43 -30.17 31.48 -23.50
N GLU A 44 -31.43 31.20 -23.84
CA GLU A 44 -32.02 29.87 -23.78
C GLU A 44 -31.33 28.88 -24.74
N ILE A 45 -31.04 29.29 -25.98
CA ILE A 45 -30.28 28.48 -26.95
C ILE A 45 -28.85 28.22 -26.45
N HIS A 46 -28.14 29.24 -25.98
CA HIS A 46 -26.77 29.11 -25.47
C HIS A 46 -26.72 28.20 -24.23
N ARG A 47 -27.69 28.32 -23.33
CA ARG A 47 -27.89 27.45 -22.16
C ARG A 47 -28.18 25.99 -22.55
N GLY A 48 -28.98 25.77 -23.59
CA GLY A 48 -29.25 24.45 -24.16
C GLY A 48 -28.00 23.77 -24.71
N SER A 49 -27.24 24.48 -25.55
CA SER A 49 -25.96 24.00 -26.10
C SER A 49 -24.94 23.68 -25.00
N LYS A 50 -24.79 24.57 -24.01
CA LYS A 50 -23.90 24.37 -22.85
C LYS A 50 -24.29 23.13 -22.02
N LEU A 51 -25.59 22.85 -21.88
CA LEU A 51 -26.08 21.64 -21.21
C LEU A 51 -25.76 20.36 -22.01
N MET A 52 -25.97 20.37 -23.35
CA MET A 52 -25.64 19.23 -24.21
C MET A 52 -24.13 18.91 -24.22
N ILE A 53 -23.27 19.93 -24.29
CA ILE A 53 -21.81 19.76 -24.15
C ILE A 53 -21.47 19.12 -22.80
N THR A 54 -22.04 19.64 -21.70
CA THR A 54 -21.80 19.13 -20.35
C THR A 54 -22.20 17.66 -20.23
N LYS A 55 -23.41 17.28 -20.68
CA LYS A 55 -23.88 15.88 -20.64
C LYS A 55 -23.00 14.94 -21.47
N THR A 56 -22.55 15.39 -22.63
CA THR A 56 -21.65 14.62 -23.50
C THR A 56 -20.30 14.38 -22.82
N ALA A 57 -19.71 15.42 -22.23
CA ALA A 57 -18.44 15.32 -21.50
C ALA A 57 -18.55 14.43 -20.24
N VAL A 58 -19.62 14.55 -19.46
CA VAL A 58 -19.90 13.67 -18.31
C VAL A 58 -20.02 12.21 -18.75
N SER A 59 -20.78 11.92 -19.82
CA SER A 59 -20.92 10.56 -20.35
C SER A 59 -19.58 9.95 -20.78
N ILE A 60 -18.72 10.72 -21.45
CA ILE A 60 -17.36 10.31 -21.84
C ILE A 60 -16.51 9.99 -20.61
N ILE A 61 -16.47 10.88 -19.60
CA ILE A 61 -15.68 10.70 -18.37
C ILE A 61 -16.15 9.46 -17.60
N CYS A 62 -17.47 9.29 -17.42
CA CYS A 62 -18.06 8.19 -16.67
C CYS A 62 -18.06 6.84 -17.43
N SER A 63 -17.82 6.83 -18.74
CA SER A 63 -17.90 5.62 -19.59
C SER A 63 -17.05 4.44 -19.09
N SER A 64 -15.89 4.75 -18.47
CA SER A 64 -14.89 3.80 -17.96
C SER A 64 -15.01 3.46 -16.47
N THR A 65 -15.97 4.09 -15.77
CA THR A 65 -16.20 3.88 -14.34
C THR A 65 -17.02 2.62 -14.07
N ASP A 66 -16.91 2.04 -12.88
CA ASP A 66 -17.74 0.89 -12.49
C ASP A 66 -19.12 1.38 -11.99
N TYR A 67 -19.15 2.44 -11.19
CA TYR A 67 -20.37 3.04 -10.63
C TYR A 67 -20.88 4.19 -11.51
N LYS A 68 -21.30 3.83 -12.74
CA LYS A 68 -21.57 4.78 -13.82
C LYS A 68 -22.70 5.76 -13.51
N GLN A 69 -23.77 5.29 -12.86
CA GLN A 69 -24.93 6.14 -12.55
C GLN A 69 -24.57 7.16 -11.46
N GLU A 70 -23.86 6.73 -10.42
CA GLU A 70 -23.34 7.62 -9.38
C GLU A 70 -22.31 8.61 -9.94
N CYS A 71 -21.49 8.21 -10.92
CA CYS A 71 -20.58 9.12 -11.63
C CYS A 71 -21.36 10.22 -12.38
N ILE A 72 -22.33 9.84 -13.21
CA ILE A 72 -23.11 10.77 -14.03
C ILE A 72 -23.90 11.72 -13.12
N ALA A 73 -24.67 11.18 -12.18
CA ALA A 73 -25.51 11.97 -11.27
C ALA A 73 -24.69 12.93 -10.40
N SER A 74 -23.45 12.57 -10.03
CA SER A 74 -22.58 13.47 -9.27
C SER A 74 -21.96 14.55 -10.15
N LEU A 75 -21.48 14.22 -11.36
CA LEU A 75 -20.85 15.21 -12.25
C LEU A 75 -21.83 16.16 -12.94
N GLU A 76 -23.09 15.77 -13.19
CA GLU A 76 -24.10 16.70 -13.72
C GLU A 76 -24.38 17.90 -12.78
N THR A 77 -24.13 17.76 -11.46
CA THR A 77 -24.28 18.86 -10.49
C THR A 77 -23.33 20.03 -10.73
N VAL A 78 -22.19 19.78 -11.40
CA VAL A 78 -21.07 20.72 -11.57
C VAL A 78 -21.39 21.82 -12.59
N LYS A 79 -22.36 21.59 -13.48
CA LYS A 79 -22.88 22.57 -14.48
C LYS A 79 -21.81 23.27 -15.33
N SER A 80 -20.66 22.63 -15.54
CA SER A 80 -19.51 23.17 -16.27
C SER A 80 -19.25 22.40 -17.57
N PRO A 81 -19.15 23.05 -18.74
CA PRO A 81 -18.84 22.39 -20.00
C PRO A 81 -17.34 22.09 -20.17
N ASP A 82 -16.47 22.59 -19.28
CA ASP A 82 -15.03 22.36 -19.33
C ASP A 82 -14.67 20.99 -18.73
N PRO A 83 -14.16 20.02 -19.52
CA PRO A 83 -13.82 18.69 -19.02
C PRO A 83 -12.72 18.71 -17.95
N ARG A 84 -11.85 19.74 -17.89
CA ARG A 84 -10.86 19.90 -16.81
C ARG A 84 -11.52 20.15 -15.46
N ASN A 85 -12.64 20.88 -15.46
CA ASN A 85 -13.42 21.14 -14.26
C ASN A 85 -14.24 19.91 -13.85
N LEU A 86 -14.80 19.15 -14.81
CA LEU A 86 -15.48 17.90 -14.52
C LEU A 86 -14.53 16.82 -13.95
N ILE A 87 -13.34 16.65 -14.54
CA ILE A 87 -12.33 15.72 -14.01
C ILE A 87 -11.86 16.13 -12.61
N ARG A 88 -11.63 17.44 -12.36
CA ARG A 88 -11.29 17.92 -11.01
C ARG A 88 -12.43 17.66 -10.02
N ALA A 89 -13.67 17.95 -10.42
CA ALA A 89 -14.85 17.81 -9.59
C ALA A 89 -15.12 16.36 -9.17
N ALA A 90 -14.74 15.36 -9.97
CA ALA A 90 -14.83 13.95 -9.57
C ALA A 90 -14.11 13.67 -8.24
N PHE A 91 -12.97 14.33 -7.99
CA PHE A 91 -12.22 14.23 -6.74
C PHE A 91 -12.84 15.09 -5.61
N ASP A 92 -13.27 16.32 -5.91
CA ASP A 92 -13.96 17.18 -4.92
C ASP A 92 -15.30 16.56 -4.45
N LEU A 93 -16.03 15.85 -5.32
CA LEU A 93 -17.28 15.16 -4.98
C LEU A 93 -17.05 13.97 -4.03
N ALA A 94 -15.95 13.24 -4.18
CA ALA A 94 -15.54 12.23 -3.20
C ALA A 94 -15.24 12.87 -1.83
N ILE A 95 -14.50 14.00 -1.80
CA ILE A 95 -14.23 14.76 -0.57
C ILE A 95 -15.54 15.24 0.09
N ILE A 96 -16.47 15.78 -0.69
CA ILE A 96 -17.77 16.27 -0.22
C ILE A 96 -18.60 15.12 0.37
N SER A 97 -18.65 13.96 -0.29
CA SER A 97 -19.40 12.79 0.21
C SER A 97 -18.82 12.25 1.51
N ILE A 98 -17.49 12.18 1.64
CA ILE A 98 -16.84 11.74 2.88
C ILE A 98 -17.12 12.75 4.00
N ARG A 99 -16.92 14.05 3.76
CA ARG A 99 -17.17 15.10 4.77
C ARG A 99 -18.63 15.16 5.21
N SER A 100 -19.59 15.13 4.28
CA SER A 100 -21.02 15.07 4.63
C SER A 100 -21.36 13.78 5.38
N GLY A 101 -20.65 12.69 5.08
CA GLY A 101 -20.73 11.42 5.80
C GLY A 101 -20.27 11.51 7.26
N ILE A 102 -19.05 12.01 7.49
CA ILE A 102 -18.50 12.24 8.84
C ILE A 102 -19.47 13.10 9.64
N ASN A 103 -19.86 14.26 9.11
CA ASN A 103 -20.65 15.24 9.86
C ASN A 103 -22.01 14.67 10.28
N ARG A 104 -22.70 13.92 9.41
CA ARG A 104 -23.95 13.22 9.78
C ARG A 104 -23.71 12.19 10.87
N GLY A 105 -22.70 11.34 10.71
CA GLY A 105 -22.33 10.34 11.71
C GLY A 105 -22.01 10.95 13.07
N MET A 106 -21.36 12.13 13.10
CA MET A 106 -21.11 12.85 14.34
C MET A 106 -22.39 13.45 14.94
N THR A 107 -23.25 14.12 14.15
CA THR A 107 -24.50 14.71 14.67
C THR A 107 -25.50 13.66 15.18
N ASP A 108 -25.61 12.50 14.50
CA ASP A 108 -26.45 11.37 14.93
C ASP A 108 -25.92 10.68 16.21
N ILE A 109 -24.68 11.00 16.64
CA ILE A 109 -24.01 10.44 17.84
C ILE A 109 -23.82 11.48 18.95
N GLU A 110 -23.68 12.77 18.64
CA GLU A 110 -23.85 13.86 19.61
C GLU A 110 -25.28 13.88 20.19
N SER A 111 -26.26 13.44 19.39
CA SER A 111 -27.64 13.20 19.84
C SER A 111 -27.88 11.79 20.42
N ARG A 112 -26.88 10.90 20.37
CA ARG A 112 -26.94 9.51 20.88
C ARG A 112 -25.60 9.12 21.48
N ALA A 113 -25.42 9.48 22.75
CA ALA A 113 -24.31 8.98 23.56
C ALA A 113 -24.48 7.48 23.85
N ASP A 114 -24.19 6.63 22.86
CA ASP A 114 -24.17 5.18 23.00
C ASP A 114 -23.23 4.80 24.15
N ALA A 115 -23.77 4.09 25.14
CA ALA A 115 -23.02 3.68 26.34
C ALA A 115 -21.92 2.64 26.05
N ASP A 116 -21.84 2.13 24.82
CA ASP A 116 -20.83 1.17 24.38
C ASP A 116 -19.50 1.86 24.00
N VAL A 117 -18.49 1.61 24.85
CA VAL A 117 -17.09 1.96 24.63
C VAL A 117 -16.58 1.49 23.27
N ARG A 118 -17.01 0.33 22.77
CA ARG A 118 -16.49 -0.28 21.55
C ARG A 118 -16.97 0.45 20.29
N THR A 119 -18.25 0.80 20.22
CA THR A 119 -18.85 1.62 19.15
C THR A 119 -18.19 3.00 19.09
N ARG A 120 -18.02 3.65 20.24
CA ARG A 120 -17.32 4.94 20.35
C ARG A 120 -15.86 4.86 19.86
N ASP A 121 -15.12 3.81 20.25
CA ASP A 121 -13.71 3.66 19.89
C ASP A 121 -13.52 3.23 18.41
N ALA A 122 -14.50 2.53 17.84
CA ALA A 122 -14.61 2.28 16.40
C ALA A 122 -14.85 3.58 15.62
N LEU A 123 -15.80 4.42 16.06
CA LEU A 123 -16.07 5.73 15.46
C LEU A 123 -14.85 6.66 15.52
N ASN A 124 -14.20 6.77 16.69
CA ASN A 124 -12.95 7.53 16.87
C ASN A 124 -11.82 7.03 15.95
N SER A 125 -11.84 5.75 15.57
CA SER A 125 -10.91 5.19 14.59
C SER A 125 -11.32 5.55 13.16
N CYS A 126 -12.62 5.45 12.82
CA CYS A 126 -13.15 5.89 11.53
C CYS A 126 -12.88 7.38 11.25
N TRP A 127 -13.05 8.25 12.24
CA TRP A 127 -12.84 9.70 12.11
C TRP A 127 -11.38 10.04 11.72
N GLU A 128 -10.40 9.45 12.41
CA GLU A 128 -8.97 9.56 12.06
C GLU A 128 -8.69 9.05 10.65
N LEU A 129 -9.24 7.88 10.29
CA LEU A 129 -9.10 7.30 8.95
C LEU A 129 -9.72 8.22 7.87
N MET A 130 -10.80 8.94 8.19
CA MET A 130 -11.48 9.81 7.23
C MET A 130 -10.82 11.17 7.05
N ASP A 131 -10.24 11.76 8.11
CA ASP A 131 -9.29 12.86 7.95
C ASP A 131 -8.13 12.41 7.03
N PHE A 132 -7.60 11.19 7.25
CA PHE A 132 -6.51 10.67 6.44
C PHE A 132 -6.89 10.44 4.97
N ALA A 133 -8.12 10.02 4.67
CA ALA A 133 -8.65 9.89 3.30
C ALA A 133 -8.90 11.25 2.62
N ILE A 134 -9.48 12.21 3.35
CA ILE A 134 -9.69 13.58 2.87
C ILE A 134 -8.35 14.23 2.50
N ASP A 135 -7.34 14.09 3.36
CA ASP A 135 -5.97 14.59 3.16
C ASP A 135 -5.35 14.08 1.85
N ASP A 136 -5.63 12.83 1.47
CA ASP A 136 -5.07 12.19 0.27
C ASP A 136 -5.86 12.51 -1.02
N LEU A 137 -7.18 12.68 -0.91
CA LEU A 137 -7.99 13.26 -1.99
C LEU A 137 -7.63 14.75 -2.22
N LEU A 138 -7.30 15.50 -1.18
CA LEU A 138 -6.79 16.87 -1.29
C LEU A 138 -5.44 16.90 -2.00
N LYS A 139 -4.48 16.01 -1.67
CA LYS A 139 -3.22 15.83 -2.43
C LYS A 139 -3.51 15.55 -3.91
N THR A 140 -4.43 14.62 -4.20
CA THR A 140 -4.84 14.22 -5.55
C THR A 140 -5.36 15.41 -6.35
N ARG A 141 -6.31 16.17 -5.80
CA ARG A 141 -6.89 17.37 -6.41
C ARG A 141 -5.87 18.50 -6.58
N ASP A 142 -5.08 18.80 -5.56
CA ASP A 142 -4.21 19.98 -5.59
C ASP A 142 -2.96 19.75 -6.46
N THR A 143 -2.50 18.51 -6.62
CA THR A 143 -1.51 18.16 -7.65
C THR A 143 -2.08 18.33 -9.06
N PHE A 144 -3.38 18.06 -9.27
CA PHE A 144 -4.10 18.29 -10.52
C PHE A 144 -4.24 19.79 -10.88
N LYS A 145 -3.99 20.74 -9.96
CA LYS A 145 -3.99 22.18 -10.29
C LYS A 145 -2.78 22.61 -11.12
N GLY A 146 -1.65 21.90 -11.04
CA GLY A 146 -0.38 22.37 -11.59
C GLY A 146 -0.30 22.39 -13.12
N PHE A 147 -0.79 21.34 -13.79
CA PHE A 147 -0.66 21.05 -15.23
C PHE A 147 0.77 21.09 -15.84
N LEU A 148 1.79 21.60 -15.13
CA LEU A 148 3.21 21.58 -15.50
C LEU A 148 3.79 20.16 -15.34
N PHE A 149 3.53 19.29 -16.32
CA PHE A 149 3.93 17.90 -16.30
C PHE A 149 5.24 17.66 -17.06
N THR A 150 6.31 17.29 -16.36
CA THR A 150 7.51 16.75 -17.01
C THR A 150 7.29 15.31 -17.50
N ARG A 151 6.44 14.53 -16.80
CA ARG A 151 6.02 13.16 -17.15
C ARG A 151 4.62 12.87 -16.64
N LEU A 152 3.69 12.55 -17.54
CA LEU A 152 2.28 12.26 -17.20
C LEU A 152 2.10 10.93 -16.44
N SER A 153 2.88 9.89 -16.79
CA SER A 153 2.80 8.57 -16.14
C SER A 153 3.21 8.63 -14.67
N ASP A 154 4.32 9.31 -14.36
CA ASP A 154 4.78 9.57 -13.00
C ASP A 154 3.68 10.22 -12.15
N PHE A 155 2.95 11.21 -12.71
CA PHE A 155 1.83 11.89 -12.07
C PHE A 155 0.63 10.95 -11.84
N ILE A 156 0.22 10.18 -12.84
CA ILE A 156 -0.90 9.22 -12.71
C ILE A 156 -0.61 8.17 -11.63
N ASP A 157 0.62 7.65 -11.55
CA ASP A 157 1.03 6.72 -10.49
C ASP A 157 0.90 7.33 -9.08
N ASP A 158 1.21 8.62 -8.91
CA ASP A 158 1.06 9.32 -7.64
C ASP A 158 -0.43 9.51 -7.27
N LEU A 159 -1.28 9.93 -8.22
CA LEU A 159 -2.74 10.01 -7.99
C LEU A 159 -3.33 8.64 -7.59
N LEU A 160 -2.98 7.58 -8.33
CA LEU A 160 -3.50 6.24 -8.07
C LEU A 160 -3.07 5.69 -6.70
N VAL A 161 -1.88 6.03 -6.21
CA VAL A 161 -1.41 5.63 -4.86
C VAL A 161 -2.23 6.31 -3.75
N TRP A 162 -2.57 7.58 -3.89
CA TRP A 162 -3.37 8.32 -2.90
C TRP A 162 -4.86 7.96 -2.96
N LEU A 163 -5.40 7.74 -4.16
CA LEU A 163 -6.76 7.23 -4.35
C LEU A 163 -6.93 5.80 -3.82
N SER A 164 -5.95 4.91 -4.02
CA SER A 164 -5.95 3.57 -3.41
C SER A 164 -5.99 3.69 -1.88
N GLY A 165 -5.10 4.50 -1.29
CA GLY A 165 -5.11 4.73 0.16
C GLY A 165 -6.42 5.30 0.70
N SER A 166 -7.09 6.16 -0.06
CA SER A 166 -8.42 6.67 0.29
C SER A 166 -9.47 5.54 0.37
N VAL A 167 -9.44 4.57 -0.55
CA VAL A 167 -10.27 3.34 -0.48
C VAL A 167 -9.87 2.46 0.71
N THR A 168 -8.55 2.29 0.98
CA THR A 168 -8.06 1.53 2.12
C THR A 168 -8.54 2.10 3.46
N TYR A 169 -8.47 3.42 3.64
CA TYR A 169 -8.96 4.09 4.86
C TYR A 169 -10.47 3.93 5.03
N GLN A 170 -11.25 4.07 3.96
CA GLN A 170 -12.70 3.83 3.97
C GLN A 170 -13.02 2.38 4.34
N GLN A 171 -12.26 1.42 3.83
CA GLN A 171 -12.46 0.01 4.18
C GLN A 171 -12.08 -0.27 5.63
N THR A 172 -11.00 0.33 6.13
CA THR A 172 -10.54 0.15 7.51
C THR A 172 -11.48 0.81 8.53
N CYS A 173 -12.25 1.83 8.13
CA CYS A 173 -13.38 2.31 8.92
C CYS A 173 -14.48 1.24 9.01
N ILE A 174 -14.94 0.67 7.88
CA ILE A 174 -15.97 -0.38 7.86
C ILE A 174 -15.52 -1.60 8.68
N ASP A 175 -14.30 -2.08 8.47
CA ASP A 175 -13.70 -3.20 9.22
C ASP A 175 -13.56 -2.88 10.72
N GLY A 176 -13.52 -1.60 11.11
CA GLY A 176 -13.51 -1.16 12.50
C GLY A 176 -14.80 -1.43 13.26
N PHE A 177 -15.92 -1.59 12.54
CA PHE A 177 -17.23 -1.94 13.10
C PHE A 177 -17.55 -3.46 13.00
N GLU A 178 -16.59 -4.31 12.59
CA GLU A 178 -16.85 -5.75 12.42
C GLU A 178 -17.34 -6.42 13.72
N GLY A 179 -18.55 -6.97 13.67
CA GLY A 179 -19.22 -7.56 14.84
C GLY A 179 -19.62 -6.55 15.91
N ILE A 180 -19.84 -5.28 15.56
CA ILE A 180 -20.59 -4.30 16.34
C ILE A 180 -21.98 -4.20 15.72
N ASP A 181 -23.03 -4.35 16.53
CA ASP A 181 -24.43 -4.21 16.12
C ASP A 181 -24.96 -2.88 16.67
N SER A 182 -24.95 -1.83 15.85
CA SER A 182 -25.43 -0.50 16.22
C SER A 182 -25.80 0.35 15.01
N ILE A 183 -26.70 1.29 15.19
CA ILE A 183 -27.16 2.22 14.15
C ILE A 183 -25.98 3.08 13.63
N ALA A 184 -24.99 3.38 14.48
CA ALA A 184 -23.74 4.01 14.08
C ALA A 184 -22.94 3.17 13.08
N ALA A 185 -22.89 1.84 13.26
CA ALA A 185 -22.23 0.92 12.34
C ALA A 185 -22.95 0.88 10.97
N GLU A 186 -24.29 0.77 10.96
CA GLU A 186 -25.08 0.79 9.72
C GLU A 186 -24.90 2.08 8.91
N ILE A 187 -24.98 3.24 9.58
CA ILE A 187 -24.81 4.55 8.95
C ILE A 187 -23.38 4.70 8.40
N MET A 188 -22.36 4.31 9.18
CA MET A 188 -20.97 4.35 8.71
C MET A 188 -20.73 3.40 7.55
N GLU A 189 -21.28 2.18 7.56
CA GLU A 189 -21.16 1.27 6.44
C GLU A 189 -21.80 1.84 5.16
N MET A 190 -23.03 2.35 5.24
CA MET A 190 -23.74 2.97 4.11
C MET A 190 -22.96 4.17 3.53
N VAL A 191 -22.49 5.06 4.41
CA VAL A 191 -21.73 6.26 4.05
C VAL A 191 -20.37 5.89 3.43
N MET A 192 -19.63 4.97 4.05
CA MET A 192 -18.30 4.59 3.57
C MET A 192 -18.36 3.83 2.25
N ARG A 193 -19.37 2.97 2.04
CA ARG A 193 -19.60 2.33 0.74
C ARG A 193 -19.86 3.37 -0.35
N LYS A 194 -20.69 4.40 -0.09
CA LYS A 194 -20.89 5.51 -1.04
C LYS A 194 -19.60 6.31 -1.30
N GLY A 195 -18.80 6.56 -0.26
CA GLY A 195 -17.46 7.14 -0.38
C GLY A 195 -16.53 6.31 -1.28
N GLN A 196 -16.54 4.98 -1.12
CA GLN A 196 -15.79 4.04 -1.95
C GLN A 196 -16.27 4.04 -3.40
N HIS A 197 -17.57 4.11 -3.69
CA HIS A 197 -18.08 4.17 -5.07
C HIS A 197 -17.53 5.41 -5.80
N LEU A 198 -17.56 6.58 -5.14
CA LEU A 198 -17.03 7.83 -5.71
C LEU A 198 -15.50 7.82 -5.83
N THR A 199 -14.80 7.24 -4.86
CA THR A 199 -13.32 7.11 -4.88
C THR A 199 -12.87 6.10 -5.96
N SER A 200 -13.63 5.03 -6.18
CA SER A 200 -13.47 4.05 -7.27
C SER A 200 -13.70 4.67 -8.65
N ASN A 201 -14.71 5.53 -8.78
CA ASN A 201 -14.90 6.35 -9.98
C ASN A 201 -13.70 7.30 -10.20
N GLY A 202 -13.16 7.89 -9.12
CA GLY A 202 -11.91 8.64 -9.15
C GLY A 202 -10.71 7.81 -9.65
N LEU A 203 -10.54 6.57 -9.17
CA LEU A 203 -9.53 5.64 -9.67
C LEU A 203 -9.69 5.36 -11.18
N ALA A 204 -10.93 5.15 -11.64
CA ALA A 204 -11.21 4.90 -13.06
C ALA A 204 -10.90 6.11 -13.96
N ILE A 205 -11.27 7.31 -13.52
CA ILE A 205 -10.98 8.56 -14.24
C ILE A 205 -9.47 8.83 -14.25
N ALA A 206 -8.76 8.61 -13.13
CA ALA A 206 -7.31 8.74 -13.05
C ALA A 206 -6.58 7.70 -13.92
N SER A 207 -7.02 6.44 -13.92
CA SER A 207 -6.40 5.37 -14.73
C SER A 207 -6.56 5.58 -16.24
N ASN A 208 -7.64 6.27 -16.66
CA ASN A 208 -7.90 6.61 -18.06
C ASN A 208 -7.52 8.05 -18.44
N LEU A 209 -6.81 8.78 -17.56
CA LEU A 209 -6.58 10.21 -17.73
C LEU A 209 -5.86 10.58 -19.04
N ASP A 210 -4.85 9.81 -19.46
CA ASP A 210 -4.17 10.00 -20.74
C ASP A 210 -5.13 9.93 -21.94
N ALA A 211 -6.06 8.97 -21.94
CA ALA A 211 -7.09 8.87 -22.98
C ALA A 211 -8.09 10.03 -22.92
N LEU A 212 -8.51 10.45 -21.72
CA LEU A 212 -9.42 11.59 -21.55
C LEU A 212 -8.78 12.91 -22.00
N LEU A 213 -7.52 13.17 -21.65
CA LEU A 213 -6.77 14.35 -22.11
C LEU A 213 -6.69 14.41 -23.64
N LYS A 214 -6.44 13.26 -24.29
CA LYS A 214 -6.41 13.14 -25.77
C LYS A 214 -7.79 13.37 -26.40
N ILE A 215 -8.85 12.75 -25.87
CA ILE A 215 -10.23 12.90 -26.37
C ILE A 215 -10.69 14.37 -26.28
N PHE A 216 -10.43 15.03 -25.15
CA PHE A 216 -10.83 16.42 -24.93
C PHE A 216 -9.82 17.45 -25.45
N ARG A 217 -8.74 17.02 -26.13
CA ARG A 217 -7.66 17.88 -26.64
C ARG A 217 -7.08 18.84 -25.59
N ILE A 218 -7.03 18.42 -24.33
CA ILE A 218 -6.52 19.24 -23.22
C ILE A 218 -4.99 19.34 -23.38
N PRO A 219 -4.42 20.55 -23.56
CA PRO A 219 -2.98 20.68 -23.78
C PRO A 219 -2.19 20.30 -22.52
N ILE A 220 -1.03 19.70 -22.75
CA ILE A 220 -0.03 19.37 -21.72
C ILE A 220 1.09 20.43 -21.81
N PRO A 221 1.23 21.34 -20.84
CA PRO A 221 2.31 22.32 -20.76
C PRO A 221 3.72 21.73 -20.90
N PHE A 222 4.26 21.82 -22.11
CA PHE A 222 5.64 21.55 -22.52
C PHE A 222 6.27 20.20 -22.14
N LEU A 223 6.03 19.21 -23.01
CA LEU A 223 7.17 18.49 -23.59
C LEU A 223 7.86 19.43 -24.60
N ARG A 224 9.09 19.89 -24.32
CA ARG A 224 9.94 20.47 -25.38
C ARG A 224 10.51 19.31 -26.22
N PRO A 225 10.39 19.33 -27.56
CA PRO A 225 11.14 18.42 -28.41
C PRO A 225 12.64 18.72 -28.28
N GLY A 226 13.38 17.87 -27.59
CA GLY A 226 14.85 17.88 -27.65
C GLY A 226 15.30 17.30 -28.99
N SER A 227 16.08 18.07 -29.74
CA SER A 227 16.59 17.66 -31.05
C SER A 227 17.70 16.61 -30.94
N GLY A 228 17.58 15.52 -31.70
CA GLY A 228 18.66 14.55 -31.95
C GLY A 228 18.71 13.34 -31.00
N GLY A 229 18.40 12.14 -31.53
CA GLY A 229 18.62 10.86 -30.83
C GLY A 229 17.66 9.74 -31.25
N LEU A 230 18.09 8.85 -32.17
CA LEU A 230 17.35 7.63 -32.52
C LEU A 230 17.31 6.64 -31.34
N GLY A 231 16.20 5.91 -31.14
CA GLY A 231 16.13 4.95 -30.03
C GLY A 231 14.80 4.21 -29.77
N ILE A 232 14.11 3.76 -30.82
CA ILE A 232 13.00 2.78 -30.86
C ILE A 232 12.47 2.26 -29.49
N PHE A 233 11.22 2.62 -29.15
CA PHE A 233 10.28 1.67 -28.53
C PHE A 233 8.84 2.05 -28.89
N ARG A 234 8.15 1.13 -29.57
CA ARG A 234 6.72 1.23 -29.93
C ARG A 234 6.01 0.02 -29.34
N SER A 235 4.92 0.25 -28.61
CA SER A 235 4.19 -0.79 -27.88
C SER A 235 2.73 -0.81 -28.32
N ASP A 236 2.47 -1.45 -29.45
CA ASP A 236 1.12 -1.71 -29.93
C ASP A 236 0.61 -3.06 -29.37
N SER A 237 -0.69 -3.13 -29.07
CA SER A 237 -1.35 -4.29 -28.47
C SER A 237 -1.86 -5.27 -29.55
N PRO A 238 -1.83 -6.59 -29.32
CA PRO A 238 -2.50 -7.54 -30.21
C PRO A 238 -4.01 -7.60 -29.92
N GLU A 239 -4.83 -7.28 -30.92
CA GLU A 239 -6.16 -7.87 -31.09
C GLU A 239 -6.03 -9.13 -32.00
N GLU A 240 -6.99 -10.05 -31.94
CA GLU A 240 -6.93 -11.35 -32.61
C GLU A 240 -7.80 -11.42 -33.89
N GLN A 241 -7.55 -12.49 -34.67
CA GLN A 241 -8.39 -13.02 -35.76
C GLN A 241 -8.31 -12.29 -37.11
N PRO A 242 -8.72 -12.94 -38.22
CA PRO A 242 -7.95 -14.03 -38.83
C PRO A 242 -7.78 -13.82 -40.34
N LEU A 243 -6.96 -14.65 -41.02
CA LEU A 243 -6.94 -14.70 -42.49
C LEU A 243 -6.37 -16.02 -43.02
N ASP A 244 -6.83 -16.38 -44.22
CA ASP A 244 -6.70 -17.70 -44.85
C ASP A 244 -5.42 -17.90 -45.70
N SER A 245 -5.30 -19.12 -46.21
CA SER A 245 -4.29 -19.60 -47.18
C SER A 245 -4.30 -18.83 -48.51
N PRO A 246 -3.28 -19.01 -49.38
CA PRO A 246 -3.41 -20.10 -50.37
C PRO A 246 -2.13 -20.91 -50.67
N GLU A 247 -2.37 -22.18 -51.00
CA GLU A 247 -1.74 -23.06 -52.03
C GLU A 247 -0.20 -23.17 -52.20
N GLY A 248 0.29 -24.42 -52.31
CA GLY A 248 1.71 -24.73 -52.56
C GLY A 248 2.09 -26.22 -52.46
N SER A 249 1.44 -27.08 -53.26
CA SER A 249 1.72 -28.54 -53.36
C SER A 249 2.75 -28.85 -54.48
N PRO A 250 3.23 -30.10 -54.73
CA PRO A 250 2.86 -31.41 -54.13
C PRO A 250 4.07 -32.37 -53.84
N GLN A 251 3.74 -33.66 -53.63
CA GLN A 251 4.58 -34.88 -53.54
C GLN A 251 5.22 -35.21 -52.18
N MET A 252 5.41 -36.49 -51.80
CA MET A 252 4.65 -37.76 -51.97
C MET A 252 5.30 -38.78 -51.01
N GLY A 253 4.54 -39.73 -50.44
CA GLY A 253 5.08 -40.77 -49.54
C GLY A 253 3.97 -41.60 -48.91
N ASP A 254 4.00 -42.92 -49.13
CA ASP A 254 2.87 -43.84 -48.95
C ASP A 254 2.97 -44.77 -47.72
N SER A 255 1.99 -45.66 -47.58
CA SER A 255 1.76 -46.68 -46.52
C SER A 255 1.32 -46.15 -45.15
N SER A 256 0.18 -46.51 -44.55
CA SER A 256 -0.82 -47.61 -44.63
C SER A 256 -0.67 -48.74 -43.59
N ASP A 257 -1.84 -49.14 -43.07
CA ASP A 257 -2.14 -50.33 -42.27
C ASP A 257 -1.55 -50.38 -40.82
N ASN A 258 -2.20 -51.01 -39.82
CA ASN A 258 -3.33 -51.97 -39.87
C ASN A 258 -4.33 -51.85 -38.68
N GLN A 259 -5.37 -52.69 -38.72
CA GLN A 259 -6.55 -52.89 -37.84
C GLN A 259 -6.25 -53.00 -36.32
N GLN A 260 -7.13 -52.69 -35.32
CA GLN A 260 -8.62 -52.73 -35.13
C GLN A 260 -9.17 -54.06 -34.55
N LEU A 261 -10.25 -53.98 -33.73
CA LEU A 261 -11.10 -55.06 -33.13
C LEU A 261 -10.57 -55.72 -31.84
N ASP A 262 -11.37 -56.11 -30.82
CA ASP A 262 -12.78 -55.78 -30.46
C ASP A 262 -13.05 -55.94 -28.92
N SER A 263 -14.31 -55.70 -28.53
CA SER A 263 -15.03 -55.80 -27.26
C SER A 263 -15.08 -57.22 -26.61
N SER A 264 -15.49 -57.38 -25.34
CA SER A 264 -16.90 -57.30 -24.88
C SER A 264 -17.09 -57.38 -23.35
N GLU A 265 -18.34 -57.23 -22.90
CA GLU A 265 -18.79 -56.99 -21.50
C GLU A 265 -19.07 -58.28 -20.69
N VAL A 266 -19.08 -58.17 -19.34
CA VAL A 266 -20.09 -58.78 -18.44
C VAL A 266 -20.21 -57.92 -17.15
N SER A 267 -21.42 -57.78 -16.58
CA SER A 267 -21.69 -57.27 -15.22
C SER A 267 -22.43 -58.32 -14.37
N PRO A 268 -22.49 -58.20 -13.02
CA PRO A 268 -23.78 -57.79 -12.45
C PRO A 268 -23.75 -56.94 -11.14
N GLN A 269 -24.55 -55.87 -11.17
CA GLN A 269 -25.48 -55.32 -10.17
C GLN A 269 -25.33 -55.46 -8.63
N MET A 270 -25.57 -54.29 -8.00
CA MET A 270 -26.31 -54.00 -6.74
C MET A 270 -25.71 -54.34 -5.36
N GLY A 271 -25.93 -53.40 -4.42
CA GLY A 271 -25.62 -53.52 -2.98
C GLY A 271 -25.52 -52.14 -2.33
N ASP A 272 -26.52 -51.78 -1.53
CA ASP A 272 -26.61 -50.47 -0.86
C ASP A 272 -25.87 -50.47 0.50
N SER A 273 -25.34 -49.31 0.91
CA SER A 273 -25.29 -48.85 2.31
C SER A 273 -24.38 -47.62 2.46
N SER A 274 -24.82 -46.66 3.27
CA SER A 274 -24.06 -45.45 3.59
C SER A 274 -24.08 -45.20 5.09
N GLU A 275 -22.91 -45.16 5.72
CA GLU A 275 -22.82 -44.81 7.13
C GLU A 275 -21.44 -44.26 7.52
N ASN A 276 -21.40 -42.97 7.92
CA ASN A 276 -20.90 -42.58 9.24
C ASN A 276 -21.17 -41.09 9.54
N GLN A 277 -22.23 -40.86 10.32
CA GLN A 277 -22.29 -39.94 11.45
C GLN A 277 -21.73 -38.51 11.28
N ARG A 278 -22.66 -37.55 11.14
CA ARG A 278 -22.52 -36.22 11.76
C ARG A 278 -23.22 -36.25 13.12
N LEU A 279 -22.74 -35.45 14.06
CA LEU A 279 -23.52 -34.98 15.20
C LEU A 279 -23.77 -33.48 15.04
N ASP A 280 -25.02 -33.08 15.21
CA ASP A 280 -25.52 -31.71 15.14
C ASP A 280 -26.69 -31.59 16.14
N SER A 281 -26.95 -30.39 16.66
CA SER A 281 -28.00 -30.15 17.66
C SER A 281 -28.54 -28.72 17.50
N SER A 282 -29.55 -28.52 16.66
CA SER A 282 -30.98 -28.74 16.93
C SER A 282 -31.69 -27.50 17.49
N LYS A 283 -32.56 -26.91 16.68
CA LYS A 283 -33.64 -26.01 17.10
C LYS A 283 -34.84 -26.26 16.20
N ASP A 284 -35.93 -26.77 16.78
CA ASP A 284 -37.23 -26.88 16.12
C ASP A 284 -38.23 -25.89 16.72
N SER A 285 -39.23 -25.56 15.91
CA SER A 285 -40.44 -24.80 16.28
C SER A 285 -41.66 -25.72 16.22
N PRO A 286 -42.84 -25.26 16.66
CA PRO A 286 -43.87 -25.04 15.64
C PRO A 286 -44.67 -23.73 15.81
N LEU A 287 -45.50 -23.42 14.81
CA LEU A 287 -46.24 -22.17 14.68
C LEU A 287 -47.64 -22.21 15.33
N GLN A 288 -48.16 -21.03 15.70
CA GLN A 288 -49.50 -20.58 15.27
C GLN A 288 -49.69 -19.06 15.39
N ASN A 289 -50.74 -18.51 14.76
CA ASN A 289 -51.01 -17.07 14.62
C ASN A 289 -51.84 -16.50 15.78
N LEU A 290 -51.70 -15.20 16.11
CA LEU A 290 -52.75 -14.18 15.91
C LEU A 290 -52.43 -12.78 16.52
N ASN A 291 -53.17 -11.79 16.01
CA ASN A 291 -53.10 -10.33 16.22
C ASN A 291 -53.20 -9.80 17.67
N GLY A 292 -52.61 -8.63 17.92
CA GLY A 292 -53.27 -7.57 18.73
C GLY A 292 -52.49 -6.95 19.92
N PRO A 293 -52.50 -5.61 20.12
CA PRO A 293 -51.78 -4.95 21.22
C PRO A 293 -52.67 -4.31 22.32
N LYS A 294 -52.12 -4.23 23.55
CA LYS A 294 -52.46 -3.29 24.66
C LYS A 294 -51.31 -3.35 25.70
N LYS A 295 -50.62 -2.24 26.03
CA LYS A 295 -50.91 -1.25 27.10
C LYS A 295 -50.96 -1.84 28.54
N ARG A 296 -49.88 -1.59 29.33
CA ARG A 296 -49.76 -0.95 30.68
C ARG A 296 -50.77 -1.30 31.81
N PRO A 297 -50.51 -0.98 33.12
CA PRO A 297 -49.29 -0.52 33.82
C PRO A 297 -49.02 -1.18 35.21
N LEU A 298 -47.93 -0.75 35.91
CA LEU A 298 -47.74 -0.78 37.39
C LEU A 298 -47.70 -2.19 38.07
N ASP A 299 -47.23 -2.36 39.32
CA ASP A 299 -46.80 -1.40 40.36
C ASP A 299 -45.53 -1.87 41.13
N SER A 300 -45.08 -1.03 42.07
CA SER A 300 -44.09 -1.22 43.15
C SER A 300 -44.31 -2.47 44.01
N SER A 301 -43.30 -3.04 44.69
CA SER A 301 -42.79 -2.65 46.04
C SER A 301 -42.17 -3.93 46.68
N GLU A 302 -41.32 -3.97 47.73
CA GLU A 302 -40.48 -2.99 48.44
C GLU A 302 -39.42 -3.73 49.32
N ASN A 303 -38.46 -2.99 49.90
CA ASN A 303 -37.64 -3.29 51.10
C ASN A 303 -36.58 -4.45 51.04
N GLN A 304 -35.28 -4.28 51.36
CA GLN A 304 -34.52 -3.60 52.45
C GLN A 304 -34.21 -4.51 53.66
N PRO A 305 -33.21 -4.20 54.55
CA PRO A 305 -31.90 -3.55 54.31
C PRO A 305 -30.73 -4.23 55.11
N MET A 306 -29.53 -3.62 55.05
CA MET A 306 -28.46 -3.46 56.09
C MET A 306 -27.19 -3.00 55.33
N ASP A 307 -26.61 -1.80 55.50
CA ASP A 307 -26.21 -1.01 56.71
C ASP A 307 -25.09 -1.69 57.52
N SER A 308 -24.05 -1.02 58.03
CA SER A 308 -23.45 0.34 57.87
C SER A 308 -22.00 0.24 58.43
N TYR A 309 -21.01 1.15 58.32
CA TYR A 309 -20.82 2.60 58.54
C TYR A 309 -19.52 3.01 57.79
N GLU A 310 -19.32 4.17 57.14
CA GLU A 310 -19.39 5.58 57.58
C GLU A 310 -18.13 6.09 58.33
N ASN A 311 -17.28 6.93 57.68
CA ASN A 311 -17.01 8.31 58.10
C ASN A 311 -16.13 9.14 57.10
N GLN A 312 -15.93 10.43 57.40
CA GLN A 312 -15.67 11.58 56.50
C GLN A 312 -14.46 12.45 56.98
N PRO A 313 -14.15 13.68 56.46
CA PRO A 313 -14.31 14.33 55.13
C PRO A 313 -13.07 15.20 54.68
N LEU A 314 -13.27 16.06 53.66
CA LEU A 314 -12.48 17.27 53.26
C LEU A 314 -11.09 17.04 52.60
N ASP A 315 -10.54 17.95 51.77
CA ASP A 315 -10.96 19.33 51.39
C ASP A 315 -10.88 19.57 49.85
N SER A 316 -11.24 20.78 49.43
CA SER A 316 -11.57 21.25 48.09
C SER A 316 -10.47 22.08 47.40
N SER A 317 -10.55 22.17 46.07
CA SER A 317 -10.21 23.41 45.33
C SER A 317 -10.82 23.36 43.93
N GLU A 318 -11.74 24.29 43.63
CA GLU A 318 -12.39 24.38 42.32
C GLU A 318 -11.51 25.11 41.28
N ASN A 319 -11.76 24.85 40.00
CA ASN A 319 -12.29 25.92 39.13
C ASN A 319 -12.92 25.37 37.85
N SER A 320 -14.07 25.93 37.49
CA SER A 320 -14.73 25.76 36.19
C SER A 320 -14.32 26.88 35.23
N LEU A 321 -14.64 26.70 33.94
CA LEU A 321 -14.83 27.71 32.87
C LEU A 321 -14.86 26.90 31.56
N ASP A 322 -16.05 26.45 31.16
CA ASP A 322 -16.98 27.14 30.27
C ASP A 322 -16.59 26.99 28.79
N SER A 323 -17.55 26.53 27.99
CA SER A 323 -17.39 26.10 26.62
C SER A 323 -18.39 26.82 25.73
N SER A 324 -17.99 27.94 25.12
CA SER A 324 -18.84 28.62 24.15
C SER A 324 -18.06 29.25 22.98
N LYS A 325 -18.77 29.35 21.84
CA LYS A 325 -18.44 30.16 20.65
C LYS A 325 -17.19 29.76 19.84
N TYR A 326 -17.39 28.81 18.92
CA TYR A 326 -16.80 28.90 17.59
C TYR A 326 -17.89 29.27 16.57
N SER A 327 -17.68 30.35 15.83
CA SER A 327 -18.50 30.74 14.67
C SER A 327 -17.59 31.37 13.60
N PRO A 328 -17.77 31.08 12.30
CA PRO A 328 -16.78 31.42 11.28
C PRO A 328 -16.96 32.84 10.73
N HIS A 329 -15.87 33.62 10.64
CA HIS A 329 -15.84 34.89 9.92
C HIS A 329 -15.24 34.75 8.52
N ASN A 330 -15.97 35.23 7.51
CA ASN A 330 -15.45 35.50 6.16
C ASN A 330 -14.77 36.88 6.14
N LEU A 331 -13.61 37.02 5.50
CA LEU A 331 -13.04 38.32 5.11
C LEU A 331 -12.15 38.23 3.86
N ASP A 332 -12.56 38.94 2.80
CA ASP A 332 -11.76 39.67 1.80
C ASP A 332 -12.73 40.69 1.15
N PRO A 333 -12.36 41.97 0.96
CA PRO A 333 -11.66 42.35 -0.28
C PRO A 333 -10.61 43.47 -0.13
N SER A 334 -9.37 43.17 -0.54
CA SER A 334 -8.43 44.03 -1.32
C SER A 334 -8.46 45.58 -1.25
N LYS A 335 -7.29 46.21 -0.97
CA LYS A 335 -6.68 47.26 -1.84
C LYS A 335 -5.27 47.71 -1.39
N ASN A 336 -4.46 48.07 -2.41
CA ASN A 336 -3.20 48.87 -2.53
C ASN A 336 -2.65 49.64 -1.29
N ARG A 337 -1.34 49.97 -1.18
CA ARG A 337 -0.34 50.29 -2.24
C ARG A 337 1.12 50.14 -1.74
N GLN A 338 2.10 50.02 -2.65
CA GLN A 338 3.54 50.26 -2.39
C GLN A 338 3.88 51.77 -2.34
N PRO A 339 5.12 52.14 -1.95
CA PRO A 339 6.15 52.46 -2.96
C PRO A 339 7.48 51.66 -2.79
N ASP A 340 8.51 52.06 -3.55
CA ASP A 340 9.74 51.32 -3.89
C ASP A 340 11.03 52.12 -3.51
N LEU A 341 12.19 51.77 -4.10
CA LEU A 341 13.58 52.29 -3.99
C LEU A 341 14.48 51.39 -3.10
N SER A 342 15.54 50.70 -3.58
CA SER A 342 16.77 51.10 -4.33
C SER A 342 17.74 51.99 -3.52
N GLU A 343 19.03 51.68 -3.33
CA GLU A 343 19.84 50.48 -3.64
C GLU A 343 20.85 50.21 -2.47
N SER A 344 22.14 49.84 -2.51
CA SER A 344 23.15 49.58 -3.57
C SER A 344 24.22 48.55 -3.12
N ARG A 345 25.33 48.41 -3.87
CA ARG A 345 26.63 47.87 -3.40
C ARG A 345 27.76 48.89 -3.65
N PRO A 346 28.90 48.73 -2.96
CA PRO A 346 30.16 48.51 -3.69
C PRO A 346 30.91 47.23 -3.26
N SER A 347 32.10 46.99 -3.83
CA SER A 347 32.90 45.77 -3.62
C SER A 347 34.37 45.99 -4.03
N ASP A 348 35.31 45.67 -3.13
CA ASP A 348 36.66 46.27 -3.15
C ASP A 348 37.78 45.27 -2.77
N SER A 349 39.05 45.57 -3.07
CA SER A 349 39.72 44.99 -4.24
C SER A 349 41.26 44.95 -4.11
N TYR A 350 41.81 43.91 -3.49
CA TYR A 350 43.28 43.67 -3.31
C TYR A 350 44.00 44.76 -2.45
N THR A 351 45.29 44.72 -2.03
CA THR A 351 46.45 43.84 -2.35
C THR A 351 47.54 43.83 -1.23
N THR A 352 48.26 42.70 -1.06
CA THR A 352 49.70 42.52 -0.65
C THR A 352 50.32 42.83 0.74
N GLN A 353 51.44 42.10 0.98
CA GLN A 353 52.60 42.29 1.90
C GLN A 353 52.40 41.97 3.41
N GLN A 354 53.14 41.02 4.05
CA GLN A 354 54.60 40.78 4.27
C GLN A 354 55.12 41.48 5.56
N LEU A 355 55.95 40.91 6.44
CA LEU A 355 56.52 39.54 6.63
C LEU A 355 56.21 39.09 8.10
N ASP A 356 56.86 38.20 8.89
CA ASP A 356 57.92 37.15 8.81
C ASP A 356 57.81 36.28 10.10
N SER A 357 58.59 35.24 10.49
CA SER A 357 59.64 34.37 9.89
C SER A 357 59.70 33.04 10.67
N SER A 358 60.46 32.04 10.16
CA SER A 358 61.08 30.92 10.94
C SER A 358 60.15 29.88 11.61
N ARG A 359 60.45 28.58 11.77
CA ARG A 359 61.48 27.60 11.33
C ARG A 359 60.93 26.19 11.74
N ASN A 360 61.34 25.00 11.27
CA ASN A 360 62.37 24.53 10.32
C ASN A 360 61.95 23.15 9.72
N LEU A 361 62.77 22.56 8.83
CA LEU A 361 62.72 21.13 8.40
C LEU A 361 64.16 20.56 8.28
N PRO A 362 64.35 19.22 8.31
CA PRO A 362 64.65 18.44 7.08
C PRO A 362 63.77 17.17 6.95
N LEU A 363 63.51 16.52 5.80
CA LEU A 363 64.25 16.24 4.54
C LEU A 363 65.28 15.09 4.60
N ASP A 364 64.94 13.92 4.03
CA ASP A 364 65.50 13.39 2.76
C ASP A 364 64.55 12.26 2.22
N SER A 365 64.23 12.15 0.92
CA SER A 365 64.91 11.51 -0.23
C SER A 365 64.94 9.95 -0.18
N SER A 366 64.94 9.18 -1.28
CA SER A 366 65.01 9.45 -2.74
C SER A 366 64.38 8.30 -3.58
N GLU A 367 64.36 8.41 -4.91
CA GLU A 367 63.75 7.46 -5.87
C GLU A 367 64.78 6.48 -6.49
N ASN A 368 64.37 5.26 -6.92
CA ASN A 368 64.53 4.81 -8.34
C ASN A 368 64.05 3.36 -8.72
N THR A 369 63.22 3.29 -9.76
CA THR A 369 63.38 2.55 -11.04
C THR A 369 64.00 1.12 -11.16
N ARG A 370 63.14 0.15 -11.53
CA ARG A 370 63.27 -1.00 -12.51
C ARG A 370 64.64 -1.66 -12.83
N GLN A 371 64.66 -3.01 -12.90
CA GLN A 371 64.82 -3.80 -14.17
C GLN A 371 64.54 -5.34 -14.04
N LYS A 372 64.77 -6.13 -15.11
CA LYS A 372 64.37 -7.55 -15.32
C LYS A 372 65.52 -8.56 -15.10
N LEU A 373 65.20 -9.87 -14.95
CA LEU A 373 65.82 -10.95 -15.77
C LEU A 373 64.97 -12.26 -15.81
N HIS A 374 65.47 -13.32 -16.48
CA HIS A 374 64.79 -14.56 -16.91
C HIS A 374 65.53 -15.85 -16.51
N SER A 375 64.79 -16.91 -16.20
CA SER A 375 65.05 -18.34 -16.49
C SER A 375 63.77 -19.15 -16.13
N SER A 376 63.23 -20.17 -16.81
CA SER A 376 63.75 -21.35 -17.57
C SER A 376 64.40 -22.40 -16.65
N GLU A 377 63.95 -23.65 -16.52
CA GLU A 377 62.92 -24.46 -17.23
C GLU A 377 62.07 -25.28 -16.22
N ASN A 378 61.37 -26.41 -16.45
CA ASN A 378 61.06 -27.26 -17.64
C ASN A 378 59.66 -27.94 -17.45
N ARG A 379 59.43 -29.15 -17.98
CA ARG A 379 58.26 -30.04 -17.78
C ARG A 379 58.73 -31.51 -17.57
N PRO A 380 57.83 -32.46 -17.25
CA PRO A 380 57.05 -33.13 -18.30
C PRO A 380 55.52 -33.08 -18.07
N MET A 381 54.75 -33.60 -19.02
CA MET A 381 53.31 -33.87 -18.91
C MET A 381 53.06 -35.38 -18.87
N ASP A 382 52.00 -35.82 -18.19
CA ASP A 382 51.33 -37.09 -18.45
C ASP A 382 49.81 -36.97 -18.17
N PRO A 383 48.88 -37.57 -18.95
CA PRO A 383 47.53 -37.01 -19.09
C PRO A 383 46.38 -37.86 -18.49
N LEU A 384 46.30 -38.00 -17.17
CA LEU A 384 45.17 -38.69 -16.50
C LEU A 384 44.46 -37.83 -15.43
N ARG A 385 43.65 -36.85 -15.88
CA ARG A 385 42.68 -36.14 -15.03
C ARG A 385 41.34 -35.88 -15.73
N ALA A 386 40.55 -36.96 -15.85
CA ALA A 386 39.13 -36.90 -16.17
C ALA A 386 38.31 -37.62 -15.10
N LEU A 387 37.07 -37.17 -14.88
CA LEU A 387 35.99 -37.88 -14.16
C LEU A 387 36.17 -38.22 -12.66
N ASN A 388 35.99 -37.23 -11.77
CA ASN A 388 34.96 -37.25 -10.69
C ASN A 388 35.20 -36.18 -9.59
N PRO A 389 34.17 -35.36 -9.24
CA PRO A 389 34.24 -34.48 -8.06
C PRO A 389 32.97 -34.48 -7.19
N PHE A 390 32.58 -35.61 -6.59
CA PHE A 390 31.66 -35.64 -5.44
C PHE A 390 31.99 -36.78 -4.48
N GLY A 391 32.32 -36.48 -3.21
CA GLY A 391 32.40 -37.51 -2.17
C GLY A 391 33.41 -37.31 -1.03
N LYS A 392 33.22 -36.29 -0.17
CA LYS A 392 33.01 -36.44 1.29
C LYS A 392 33.07 -35.09 2.03
N LEU A 393 32.30 -34.99 3.11
CA LEU A 393 32.51 -34.01 4.18
C LEU A 393 33.45 -34.63 5.22
N GLU A 394 34.27 -33.81 5.87
CA GLU A 394 34.47 -33.87 7.33
C GLU A 394 35.00 -32.53 7.85
N ASP A 395 34.75 -32.23 9.13
CA ASP A 395 34.91 -30.89 9.71
C ASP A 395 36.37 -30.48 9.92
N ARG A 396 36.73 -29.26 9.50
CA ARG A 396 37.81 -28.46 10.11
C ARG A 396 37.46 -26.97 10.19
N HIS A 397 37.47 -26.47 11.43
CA HIS A 397 37.66 -25.08 11.89
C HIS A 397 37.41 -23.91 10.91
N LEU A 398 36.44 -23.07 11.29
CA LEU A 398 36.35 -21.68 10.83
C LEU A 398 37.49 -20.84 11.42
N SER A 399 38.67 -20.86 10.80
CA SER A 399 39.71 -19.84 10.99
C SER A 399 39.36 -18.55 10.24
N GLU A 400 39.94 -17.43 10.67
CA GLU A 400 39.51 -16.09 10.28
C GLU A 400 40.04 -15.64 8.90
N GLU A 401 39.36 -16.00 7.81
CA GLU A 401 39.53 -15.29 6.52
C GLU A 401 38.22 -15.20 5.70
N GLY A 402 37.22 -14.51 6.29
CA GLY A 402 35.84 -14.43 5.80
C GLY A 402 35.62 -13.61 4.51
N GLY A 403 35.95 -14.17 3.35
CA GLY A 403 35.68 -13.57 2.04
C GLY A 403 34.18 -13.45 1.70
N PHE A 404 33.66 -12.22 1.59
CA PHE A 404 32.26 -11.97 1.20
C PHE A 404 31.88 -12.61 -0.16
N PRO A 405 30.65 -13.16 -0.32
CA PRO A 405 30.19 -13.75 -1.59
C PRO A 405 30.24 -12.80 -2.79
N ARG A 406 30.43 -13.36 -4.00
CA ARG A 406 30.63 -12.58 -5.25
C ARG A 406 29.43 -11.67 -5.62
N TRP A 407 28.22 -11.97 -5.14
CA TRP A 407 27.03 -11.11 -5.34
C TRP A 407 26.99 -9.89 -4.40
N VAL A 408 27.77 -9.87 -3.31
CA VAL A 408 27.88 -8.70 -2.43
C VAL A 408 28.83 -7.70 -3.09
N THR A 409 28.27 -6.66 -3.70
CA THR A 409 29.06 -5.61 -4.40
C THR A 409 30.09 -4.96 -3.47
N THR A 410 31.18 -4.40 -4.01
CA THR A 410 32.20 -3.69 -3.22
C THR A 410 31.61 -2.53 -2.41
N HIS A 411 30.55 -1.87 -2.91
CA HIS A 411 29.82 -0.86 -2.16
C HIS A 411 29.01 -1.46 -1.00
N SER A 412 28.33 -2.59 -1.23
CA SER A 412 27.62 -3.36 -0.20
C SER A 412 28.56 -3.88 0.88
N ARG A 413 29.75 -4.39 0.51
CA ARG A 413 30.81 -4.80 1.45
C ARG A 413 31.24 -3.63 2.33
N ARG A 414 31.50 -2.46 1.73
CA ARG A 414 31.82 -1.22 2.47
C ARG A 414 30.67 -0.76 3.38
N LEU A 415 29.40 -0.96 3.00
CA LEU A 415 28.24 -0.65 3.84
C LEU A 415 28.07 -1.61 5.03
N LEU A 416 28.34 -2.91 4.84
CA LEU A 416 28.30 -3.92 5.90
C LEU A 416 29.49 -3.80 6.86
N ALA A 417 30.67 -3.48 6.35
CA ALA A 417 31.87 -3.21 7.15
C ALA A 417 31.81 -1.84 7.86
N ALA A 418 30.99 -0.89 7.39
CA ALA A 418 30.85 0.44 7.98
C ALA A 418 30.03 0.45 9.29
N ARG A 419 30.50 -0.26 10.31
CA ARG A 419 30.23 0.13 11.70
C ARG A 419 30.68 1.59 11.86
N GLY A 420 29.77 2.49 12.24
CA GLY A 420 30.16 3.81 12.75
C GLY A 420 30.39 4.94 11.75
N ARG A 421 29.78 4.97 10.55
CA ARG A 421 29.39 6.30 10.00
C ARG A 421 28.33 6.88 10.94
N ARG A 422 28.77 7.58 12.00
CA ARG A 422 27.92 8.21 13.02
C ARG A 422 26.82 9.01 12.32
N ILE A 423 25.60 8.48 12.32
CA ILE A 423 24.44 9.22 11.81
C ILE A 423 24.20 10.34 12.82
N ARG A 424 24.43 11.59 12.40
CA ARG A 424 24.24 12.76 13.27
C ARG A 424 22.78 12.81 13.71
N ALA A 425 22.56 12.42 14.97
CA ALA A 425 21.25 12.48 15.61
C ALA A 425 20.82 13.94 15.83
N ASN A 426 19.52 14.20 15.76
CA ASN A 426 18.91 15.42 16.27
C ASN A 426 18.60 15.30 17.77
N VAL A 427 18.27 14.09 18.23
CA VAL A 427 17.98 13.76 19.61
C VAL A 427 18.40 12.31 19.88
N VAL A 428 18.89 12.05 21.10
CA VAL A 428 19.29 10.72 21.57
C VAL A 428 18.36 10.29 22.70
N VAL A 429 17.79 9.10 22.57
CA VAL A 429 16.99 8.42 23.59
C VAL A 429 17.87 7.35 24.24
N ALA A 430 17.94 7.35 25.57
CA ALA A 430 18.68 6.33 26.32
C ALA A 430 18.08 6.14 27.72
N LYS A 431 17.77 4.88 28.09
CA LYS A 431 17.15 4.56 29.40
C LYS A 431 18.10 4.78 30.58
N ASP A 432 19.40 4.71 30.34
CA ASP A 432 20.49 4.97 31.30
C ASP A 432 20.70 6.47 31.61
N GLY A 433 19.98 7.38 30.95
CA GLY A 433 20.13 8.83 31.11
C GLY A 433 21.28 9.45 30.30
N SER A 434 22.06 8.67 29.55
CA SER A 434 23.17 9.13 28.70
C SER A 434 22.73 9.71 27.34
N GLY A 435 21.49 10.22 27.29
CA GLY A 435 20.83 10.81 26.13
C GLY A 435 19.83 11.88 26.58
N LYS A 436 19.46 12.80 25.67
CA LYS A 436 18.58 13.93 25.98
C LYS A 436 17.16 13.51 26.43
N CYS A 437 16.71 12.32 26.03
CA CYS A 437 15.40 11.77 26.40
C CYS A 437 15.56 10.39 27.05
N LYS A 438 14.71 10.07 28.02
CA LYS A 438 14.59 8.70 28.57
C LYS A 438 13.58 7.85 27.79
N THR A 439 12.60 8.49 27.13
CA THR A 439 11.54 7.82 26.35
C THR A 439 11.52 8.29 24.89
N ILE A 440 10.94 7.46 24.01
CA ILE A 440 10.80 7.75 22.59
C ILE A 440 9.72 8.82 22.38
N LYS A 441 8.65 8.83 23.19
CA LYS A 441 7.65 9.91 23.19
C LYS A 441 8.26 11.29 23.45
N GLN A 442 9.18 11.42 24.41
CA GLN A 442 9.90 12.68 24.68
C GLN A 442 10.67 13.18 23.46
N ALA A 443 11.30 12.27 22.71
CA ALA A 443 12.05 12.63 21.50
C ALA A 443 11.14 12.97 20.30
N LEU A 444 9.98 12.34 20.19
CA LEU A 444 8.96 12.68 19.19
C LEU A 444 8.33 14.05 19.43
N ALA A 445 8.14 14.46 20.70
CA ALA A 445 7.71 15.81 21.04
C ALA A 445 8.70 16.91 20.61
N MET A 446 9.95 16.56 20.30
CA MET A 446 10.97 17.48 19.76
C MET A 446 11.00 17.54 18.22
N VAL A 447 10.15 16.79 17.51
CA VAL A 447 10.06 16.83 16.04
C VAL A 447 9.35 18.13 15.61
N PRO A 448 9.97 18.99 14.76
CA PRO A 448 9.33 20.22 14.32
C PRO A 448 8.05 19.98 13.53
N MET A 449 7.03 20.81 13.75
CA MET A 449 5.79 20.77 12.96
C MET A 449 6.09 21.09 11.49
N LYS A 450 5.44 20.37 10.56
CA LYS A 450 5.65 20.49 9.10
C LYS A 450 7.11 20.20 8.66
N ASN A 451 7.85 19.37 9.39
CA ASN A 451 9.27 19.10 9.17
C ASN A 451 9.63 18.68 7.71
N ARG A 452 10.44 19.54 7.05
CA ARG A 452 10.94 19.35 5.67
C ARG A 452 12.35 18.72 5.58
N ARG A 453 13.05 18.50 6.70
CA ARG A 453 14.40 17.91 6.75
C ARG A 453 14.38 16.56 7.45
N LYS A 454 15.38 15.71 7.25
CA LYS A 454 15.47 14.45 8.03
C LYS A 454 15.70 14.77 9.51
N PHE A 455 14.83 14.29 10.39
CA PHE A 455 14.98 14.40 11.84
C PHE A 455 15.32 13.02 12.42
N VAL A 456 16.56 12.85 12.87
CA VAL A 456 17.08 11.56 13.33
C VAL A 456 16.92 11.43 14.85
N ILE A 457 16.16 10.42 15.26
CA ILE A 457 16.06 9.95 16.64
C ILE A 457 16.93 8.70 16.76
N TYR A 458 18.05 8.82 17.47
CA TYR A 458 18.91 7.69 17.82
C TYR A 458 18.45 7.12 19.16
N ILE A 459 18.15 5.82 19.20
CA ILE A 459 17.53 5.13 20.33
C ILE A 459 18.50 4.03 20.77
N LYS A 460 19.24 4.28 21.86
CA LYS A 460 20.25 3.33 22.36
C LYS A 460 19.62 2.00 22.76
N GLN A 461 20.44 0.96 22.82
CA GLN A 461 20.06 -0.39 23.25
C GLN A 461 19.22 -0.39 24.55
N GLY A 462 18.22 -1.26 24.60
CA GLY A 462 17.23 -1.35 25.66
C GLY A 462 15.86 -1.73 25.12
N VAL A 463 15.00 -2.21 26.03
CA VAL A 463 13.59 -2.52 25.76
C VAL A 463 12.72 -1.34 26.19
N TYR A 464 12.02 -0.73 25.24
CA TYR A 464 11.16 0.43 25.40
C TYR A 464 9.70 -0.02 25.35
N LYS A 465 9.07 -0.18 26.52
CA LYS A 465 7.65 -0.55 26.63
C LYS A 465 6.77 0.69 26.43
N GLU A 466 6.69 1.16 25.19
CA GLU A 466 5.96 2.36 24.79
C GLU A 466 5.07 2.08 23.58
N LYS A 467 3.78 2.46 23.65
CA LYS A 467 2.93 2.58 22.46
C LYS A 467 3.26 3.91 21.76
N ILE A 468 3.76 3.84 20.53
CA ILE A 468 4.32 4.97 19.78
C ILE A 468 3.47 5.31 18.56
N GLU A 469 3.26 6.61 18.31
CA GLU A 469 2.74 7.09 17.03
C GLU A 469 3.63 8.18 16.44
N VAL A 470 3.98 8.03 15.16
CA VAL A 470 4.57 9.08 14.32
C VAL A 470 3.47 9.65 13.45
N THR A 471 2.81 10.71 13.91
CA THR A 471 1.60 11.30 13.28
C THR A 471 1.85 11.82 11.85
N LYS A 472 0.80 12.02 11.03
CA LYS A 472 0.89 12.64 9.69
C LYS A 472 1.66 13.98 9.66
N LYS A 473 1.69 14.72 10.78
CA LYS A 473 2.37 16.02 10.94
C LYS A 473 3.89 15.87 11.11
N MET A 474 4.37 14.70 11.55
CA MET A 474 5.78 14.36 11.84
C MET A 474 6.50 13.73 10.62
N LYS A 475 6.56 14.46 9.51
CA LYS A 475 7.19 13.97 8.27
C LYS A 475 8.72 13.91 8.40
N ASN A 476 9.36 13.05 7.59
CA ASN A 476 10.82 12.89 7.49
C ASN A 476 11.55 12.45 8.79
N VAL A 477 10.83 11.84 9.75
CA VAL A 477 11.45 11.25 10.96
C VAL A 477 12.24 9.99 10.60
N MET A 478 13.39 9.78 11.24
CA MET A 478 14.19 8.56 11.12
C MET A 478 14.56 8.01 12.49
N PHE A 479 14.12 6.78 12.80
CA PHE A 479 14.58 6.02 13.97
C PHE A 479 15.85 5.23 13.61
N VAL A 480 16.81 5.19 14.54
CA VAL A 480 18.04 4.40 14.45
C VAL A 480 18.28 3.71 15.79
N GLY A 481 18.40 2.38 15.81
CA GLY A 481 18.78 1.62 17.00
C GLY A 481 20.27 1.21 17.02
N ASP A 482 20.66 0.47 18.06
CA ASP A 482 21.98 -0.16 18.19
C ASP A 482 22.05 -1.58 17.57
N GLY A 483 20.94 -2.05 17.00
CA GLY A 483 20.76 -3.40 16.45
C GLY A 483 19.32 -3.88 16.69
N PRO A 484 18.70 -4.61 15.75
CA PRO A 484 17.27 -4.96 15.82
C PRO A 484 16.93 -6.00 16.90
N THR A 485 17.94 -6.57 17.57
CA THR A 485 17.83 -7.40 18.78
C THR A 485 18.28 -6.67 20.05
N LYS A 486 18.76 -5.43 19.94
CA LYS A 486 19.31 -4.62 21.04
C LYS A 486 18.41 -3.45 21.42
N THR A 487 17.94 -2.69 20.43
CA THR A 487 16.92 -1.65 20.62
C THR A 487 15.57 -2.23 20.21
N ILE A 488 14.66 -2.41 21.16
CA ILE A 488 13.33 -3.01 20.91
C ILE A 488 12.25 -2.08 21.44
N ILE A 489 11.28 -1.73 20.60
CA ILE A 489 10.03 -1.07 21.01
C ILE A 489 8.96 -2.16 21.14
N THR A 490 8.39 -2.33 22.33
CA THR A 490 7.52 -3.47 22.66
C THR A 490 6.20 -3.03 23.31
N GLY A 491 5.15 -3.78 23.04
CA GLY A 491 3.81 -3.59 23.59
C GLY A 491 3.05 -4.91 23.63
N ASN A 492 1.79 -4.87 24.07
CA ASN A 492 0.95 -6.06 24.26
C ASN A 492 -0.56 -5.79 24.03
N VAL A 493 -0.90 -4.72 23.29
CA VAL A 493 -2.30 -4.42 22.93
C VAL A 493 -2.73 -5.37 21.82
N ALA A 494 -3.90 -5.97 21.97
CA ALA A 494 -4.43 -6.98 21.05
C ALA A 494 -5.97 -6.97 21.06
N PHE A 495 -6.59 -7.73 20.16
CA PHE A 495 -8.04 -7.82 20.03
C PHE A 495 -8.72 -8.31 21.32
N LEU A 496 -8.43 -9.53 21.80
CA LEU A 496 -9.01 -9.99 23.06
C LEU A 496 -8.30 -9.39 24.29
N PRO A 497 -8.94 -9.34 25.47
CA PRO A 497 -10.36 -9.62 25.70
C PRO A 497 -11.26 -8.44 25.29
N ASP A 498 -10.73 -7.21 25.26
CA ASP A 498 -11.48 -5.95 25.21
C ASP A 498 -12.05 -5.61 23.81
N ARG A 499 -11.90 -6.53 22.84
CA ARG A 499 -12.32 -6.46 21.42
C ARG A 499 -11.80 -5.23 20.67
N ILE A 500 -10.56 -4.83 20.98
CA ILE A 500 -9.89 -3.66 20.37
C ILE A 500 -9.64 -3.92 18.88
N GLY A 501 -10.28 -3.13 18.02
CA GLY A 501 -10.13 -3.25 16.56
C GLY A 501 -8.66 -3.15 16.10
N THR A 502 -8.26 -4.03 15.17
CA THR A 502 -6.86 -4.28 14.77
C THR A 502 -6.03 -3.01 14.54
N TYR A 503 -6.60 -1.99 13.88
CA TYR A 503 -5.97 -0.69 13.62
C TYR A 503 -5.38 -0.01 14.87
N ARG A 504 -6.04 -0.18 16.03
CA ARG A 504 -5.63 0.38 17.33
C ARG A 504 -4.69 -0.53 18.13
N THR A 505 -4.48 -1.78 17.73
CA THR A 505 -3.59 -2.73 18.46
C THR A 505 -2.09 -2.46 18.27
N SER A 506 -1.71 -1.65 17.27
CA SER A 506 -0.32 -1.39 16.90
C SER A 506 0.53 -0.83 18.04
N THR A 507 1.61 -1.54 18.38
CA THR A 507 2.64 -1.03 19.31
C THR A 507 3.34 0.21 18.72
N VAL A 508 3.69 0.19 17.44
CA VAL A 508 4.16 1.39 16.71
C VAL A 508 3.27 1.67 15.50
N ALA A 509 2.72 2.88 15.43
CA ALA A 509 2.00 3.41 14.28
C ALA A 509 2.84 4.48 13.56
N VAL A 510 3.00 4.34 12.24
CA VAL A 510 3.75 5.27 11.39
C VAL A 510 2.80 5.86 10.35
N ASN A 511 2.29 7.06 10.64
CA ASN A 511 1.39 7.83 9.79
C ASN A 511 2.12 8.98 9.05
N GLY A 512 3.32 9.38 9.48
CA GLY A 512 4.11 10.47 8.89
C GLY A 512 4.95 10.08 7.66
N ASP A 513 4.67 10.70 6.50
CA ASP A 513 5.37 10.46 5.23
C ASP A 513 6.91 10.54 5.34
N TYR A 514 7.58 9.80 4.45
CA TYR A 514 9.03 9.74 4.30
C TYR A 514 9.80 9.16 5.51
N PHE A 515 9.09 8.49 6.42
CA PHE A 515 9.66 7.84 7.60
C PHE A 515 10.76 6.82 7.26
N MET A 516 11.72 6.67 8.17
CA MET A 516 12.75 5.63 8.10
C MET A 516 12.97 4.94 9.44
N ALA A 517 13.20 3.63 9.43
CA ALA A 517 13.76 2.89 10.56
C ALA A 517 15.05 2.15 10.14
N LYS A 518 16.03 2.11 11.05
CA LYS A 518 17.26 1.34 10.89
C LYS A 518 17.67 0.64 12.20
N ASP A 519 18.15 -0.59 12.12
CA ASP A 519 18.77 -1.33 13.23
C ASP A 519 17.90 -1.42 14.50
N ILE A 520 16.59 -1.63 14.36
CA ILE A 520 15.62 -1.57 15.47
C ILE A 520 14.55 -2.67 15.39
N GLY A 521 14.12 -3.17 16.55
CA GLY A 521 13.04 -4.14 16.70
C GLY A 521 11.70 -3.48 17.05
N PHE A 522 10.63 -3.97 16.45
CA PHE A 522 9.24 -3.65 16.75
C PHE A 522 8.53 -4.94 17.18
N GLU A 523 7.83 -4.92 18.31
CA GLU A 523 7.33 -6.15 18.94
C GLU A 523 5.92 -5.99 19.54
N ASN A 524 5.09 -7.02 19.37
CA ASN A 524 3.88 -7.22 20.16
C ASN A 524 3.92 -8.58 20.88
N THR A 525 3.87 -8.52 22.21
CA THR A 525 4.07 -9.66 23.12
C THR A 525 2.77 -10.33 23.57
N ALA A 526 1.61 -9.93 23.04
CA ALA A 526 0.30 -10.43 23.48
C ALA A 526 0.12 -11.96 23.33
N GLY A 527 0.76 -12.58 22.34
CA GLY A 527 0.72 -14.04 22.13
C GLY A 527 -0.47 -14.53 21.29
N ALA A 528 -0.37 -15.77 20.79
CA ALA A 528 -1.34 -16.34 19.83
C ALA A 528 -2.79 -16.41 20.34
N ALA A 529 -2.99 -16.54 21.65
CA ALA A 529 -4.32 -16.60 22.28
C ALA A 529 -5.05 -15.25 22.38
N ARG A 530 -4.37 -14.12 22.13
CA ARG A 530 -4.96 -12.78 22.15
C ARG A 530 -5.50 -12.32 20.78
N HIS A 531 -5.38 -13.17 19.76
CA HIS A 531 -5.71 -12.90 18.35
C HIS A 531 -4.91 -11.71 17.78
N GLN A 532 -5.54 -10.81 17.01
CA GLN A 532 -4.88 -9.72 16.28
C GLN A 532 -4.05 -8.83 17.20
N ALA A 533 -2.74 -8.73 16.96
CA ALA A 533 -1.80 -8.06 17.87
C ALA A 533 -0.65 -7.40 17.09
N VAL A 534 -0.92 -6.22 16.51
CA VAL A 534 0.02 -5.57 15.58
C VAL A 534 1.29 -5.06 16.30
N ALA A 535 2.47 -5.41 15.79
CA ALA A 535 3.74 -4.85 16.26
C ALA A 535 4.04 -3.50 15.59
N LEU A 536 3.86 -3.43 14.27
CA LEU A 536 4.10 -2.23 13.46
C LEU A 536 2.96 -2.04 12.44
N ARG A 537 2.36 -0.84 12.43
CA ARG A 537 1.41 -0.37 11.40
C ARG A 537 2.01 0.80 10.62
N VAL A 538 1.92 0.76 9.30
CA VAL A 538 2.49 1.81 8.42
C VAL A 538 1.43 2.32 7.45
N SER A 539 1.02 3.59 7.65
CA SER A 539 0.12 4.36 6.77
C SER A 539 0.87 5.52 6.08
N ALA A 540 2.20 5.50 6.05
CA ALA A 540 3.04 6.58 5.55
C ALA A 540 3.57 6.31 4.13
N ASP A 541 3.51 7.29 3.25
CA ASP A 541 4.05 7.17 1.90
C ASP A 541 5.59 7.30 1.90
N PHE A 542 6.24 6.60 0.97
CA PHE A 542 7.70 6.51 0.85
C PHE A 542 8.44 6.06 2.13
N ALA A 543 7.84 5.14 2.89
CA ALA A 543 8.41 4.60 4.12
C ALA A 543 9.52 3.57 3.85
N VAL A 544 10.59 3.56 4.66
CA VAL A 544 11.72 2.63 4.52
C VAL A 544 12.11 1.97 5.84
N PHE A 545 12.27 0.65 5.82
CA PHE A 545 12.77 -0.14 6.95
C PHE A 545 14.01 -0.91 6.50
N PHE A 546 15.13 -0.77 7.22
CA PHE A 546 16.40 -1.41 6.88
C PHE A 546 16.99 -2.10 8.11
N ASN A 547 17.31 -3.40 8.03
CA ASN A 547 17.83 -4.17 9.16
C ASN A 547 16.93 -4.03 10.41
N CYS A 548 15.62 -4.20 10.23
CA CYS A 548 14.61 -4.10 11.29
C CYS A 548 13.99 -5.47 11.58
N HIS A 549 13.61 -5.70 12.83
CA HIS A 549 12.84 -6.90 13.23
C HIS A 549 11.38 -6.51 13.51
N MET A 550 10.44 -7.33 13.07
CA MET A 550 9.01 -7.21 13.36
C MET A 550 8.53 -8.54 13.96
N ASN A 551 8.23 -8.54 15.26
CA ASN A 551 7.94 -9.75 16.02
C ASN A 551 6.53 -9.72 16.61
N GLY A 552 5.76 -10.78 16.39
CA GLY A 552 4.43 -10.93 16.98
C GLY A 552 3.90 -12.35 16.78
N TYR A 553 2.58 -12.47 16.70
CA TYR A 553 1.88 -13.70 16.35
C TYR A 553 0.91 -13.41 15.19
N GLN A 554 -0.38 -13.29 15.47
CA GLN A 554 -1.36 -12.88 14.46
C GLN A 554 -1.22 -11.38 14.15
N ASP A 555 -1.39 -10.99 12.88
CA ASP A 555 -1.41 -9.60 12.40
C ASP A 555 -0.12 -8.80 12.71
N THR A 556 1.06 -9.45 12.74
CA THR A 556 2.32 -8.85 13.23
C THR A 556 2.69 -7.52 12.53
N LEU A 557 2.65 -7.47 11.20
CA LEU A 557 3.02 -6.29 10.40
C LEU A 557 1.84 -5.85 9.51
N TYR A 558 1.25 -4.71 9.87
CA TYR A 558 0.19 -4.07 9.09
C TYR A 558 0.80 -3.08 8.08
N VAL A 559 1.08 -3.57 6.87
CA VAL A 559 1.44 -2.73 5.71
C VAL A 559 0.18 -2.06 5.16
N HIS A 560 -0.37 -1.14 5.95
CA HIS A 560 -1.72 -0.59 5.79
C HIS A 560 -1.93 0.05 4.42
N THR A 561 -1.19 1.09 4.05
CA THR A 561 -1.31 1.72 2.71
C THR A 561 -0.05 2.47 2.22
N HIS A 562 -0.11 3.02 1.01
CA HIS A 562 0.96 3.75 0.28
C HIS A 562 2.24 2.95 -0.03
N ARG A 563 3.32 3.62 -0.47
CA ARG A 563 4.56 2.97 -0.93
C ARG A 563 5.51 2.67 0.22
N GLN A 564 5.90 1.41 0.36
CA GLN A 564 6.73 0.93 1.47
C GLN A 564 7.85 0.01 0.97
N PHE A 565 9.07 0.18 1.50
CA PHE A 565 10.21 -0.66 1.16
C PHE A 565 10.88 -1.24 2.42
N TYR A 566 10.94 -2.57 2.49
CA TYR A 566 11.56 -3.33 3.56
C TYR A 566 12.81 -4.02 3.02
N ARG A 567 13.96 -3.81 3.65
CA ARG A 567 15.27 -4.29 3.19
C ARG A 567 16.02 -4.97 4.33
N ASP A 568 16.52 -6.18 4.10
CA ASP A 568 17.28 -6.95 5.11
C ASP A 568 16.54 -7.05 6.46
N CYS A 569 15.21 -7.08 6.45
CA CYS A 569 14.37 -7.13 7.64
C CYS A 569 13.96 -8.57 7.98
N ARG A 570 13.66 -8.85 9.25
CA ARG A 570 13.11 -10.14 9.70
C ARG A 570 11.70 -9.94 10.26
N ILE A 571 10.72 -10.64 9.72
CA ILE A 571 9.32 -10.60 10.17
C ILE A 571 8.95 -11.98 10.68
N SER A 572 8.34 -12.07 11.88
CA SER A 572 7.92 -13.37 12.43
C SER A 572 6.58 -13.32 13.16
N GLY A 573 5.70 -14.26 12.83
CA GLY A 573 4.32 -14.35 13.31
C GLY A 573 3.66 -15.68 12.91
N THR A 574 2.33 -15.73 12.95
CA THR A 574 1.52 -16.95 12.73
C THR A 574 0.44 -16.76 11.67
N ILE A 575 -0.69 -16.14 12.03
CA ILE A 575 -1.82 -15.86 11.13
C ILE A 575 -1.63 -14.48 10.50
N ASP A 576 -1.83 -14.40 9.19
CA ASP A 576 -1.88 -13.16 8.39
C ASP A 576 -0.76 -12.15 8.72
N PHE A 577 0.44 -12.65 9.02
CA PHE A 577 1.41 -11.85 9.79
C PHE A 577 2.09 -10.72 8.99
N VAL A 578 1.85 -10.66 7.67
CA VAL A 578 2.04 -9.47 6.83
C VAL A 578 0.77 -9.19 6.04
N PHE A 579 0.01 -8.16 6.43
CA PHE A 579 -1.32 -7.88 5.88
C PHE A 579 -1.53 -6.39 5.61
N GLY A 580 -2.57 -6.06 4.84
CA GLY A 580 -2.89 -4.69 4.45
C GLY A 580 -2.86 -4.46 2.95
N ASP A 581 -2.92 -3.20 2.56
CA ASP A 581 -3.12 -2.76 1.18
C ASP A 581 -2.10 -1.70 0.73
N ALA A 582 -0.89 -1.73 1.29
CA ALA A 582 0.23 -0.97 0.77
C ALA A 582 0.69 -1.46 -0.61
N LYS A 583 1.39 -0.59 -1.33
CA LYS A 583 2.29 -0.94 -2.43
C LYS A 583 3.64 -1.26 -1.78
N ALA A 584 3.82 -2.50 -1.32
CA ALA A 584 4.92 -2.90 -0.44
C ALA A 584 5.86 -3.91 -1.09
N VAL A 585 7.18 -3.64 -1.06
CA VAL A 585 8.20 -4.60 -1.50
C VAL A 585 9.14 -4.94 -0.34
N PHE A 586 9.30 -6.25 -0.12
CA PHE A 586 10.24 -6.84 0.82
C PHE A 586 11.40 -7.45 0.04
N GLN A 587 12.60 -6.89 0.19
CA GLN A 587 13.80 -7.35 -0.52
C GLN A 587 14.85 -7.90 0.45
N ASN A 588 15.30 -9.13 0.19
CA ASN A 588 16.27 -9.84 1.04
C ASN A 588 15.84 -9.93 2.52
N CYS A 589 14.54 -10.05 2.76
CA CYS A 589 13.97 -10.20 4.09
C CYS A 589 13.83 -11.68 4.47
N GLU A 590 13.71 -11.98 5.76
CA GLU A 590 13.36 -13.32 6.25
C GLU A 590 11.97 -13.31 6.91
N PHE A 591 11.10 -14.20 6.46
CA PHE A 591 9.76 -14.42 6.96
C PHE A 591 9.76 -15.72 7.76
N VAL A 592 9.58 -15.63 9.09
CA VAL A 592 9.70 -16.77 10.00
C VAL A 592 8.33 -17.12 10.59
N ILE A 593 7.79 -18.25 10.15
CA ILE A 593 6.58 -18.86 10.72
C ILE A 593 6.90 -19.35 12.14
N ARG A 594 6.13 -18.88 13.13
CA ARG A 594 6.23 -19.29 14.53
C ARG A 594 5.27 -20.44 14.83
N ARG A 595 5.47 -21.15 15.95
CA ARG A 595 4.45 -22.11 16.44
C ARG A 595 3.16 -21.34 16.82
N PRO A 596 2.00 -21.69 16.23
CA PRO A 596 0.71 -21.11 16.61
C PRO A 596 0.04 -21.90 17.74
N MET A 597 -1.22 -21.61 18.06
CA MET A 597 -2.03 -22.53 18.88
C MET A 597 -2.35 -23.80 18.10
N ASP A 598 -2.57 -24.90 18.82
CA ASP A 598 -2.66 -26.24 18.23
C ASP A 598 -3.73 -26.41 17.13
N ASN A 599 -4.84 -25.65 17.18
CA ASN A 599 -5.92 -25.68 16.17
C ASN A 599 -5.81 -24.57 15.10
N GLN A 600 -4.70 -23.82 15.05
CA GLN A 600 -4.49 -22.73 14.09
C GLN A 600 -3.60 -23.16 12.92
N GLN A 601 -3.87 -22.61 11.74
CA GLN A 601 -2.98 -22.61 10.58
C GLN A 601 -2.14 -21.33 10.55
N CYS A 602 -1.02 -21.32 9.84
CA CYS A 602 -0.21 -20.11 9.65
C CYS A 602 -0.34 -19.55 8.23
N ILE A 603 -0.32 -18.23 8.08
CA ILE A 603 -0.44 -17.56 6.79
C ILE A 603 0.56 -16.41 6.73
N VAL A 604 1.41 -16.41 5.70
CA VAL A 604 2.47 -15.40 5.53
C VAL A 604 1.91 -14.06 5.05
N THR A 605 0.89 -14.05 4.18
CA THR A 605 0.30 -12.79 3.67
C THR A 605 -1.24 -12.76 3.63
N ALA A 606 -1.83 -11.62 3.96
CA ALA A 606 -3.25 -11.35 3.74
C ALA A 606 -3.44 -9.96 3.09
N GLN A 607 -3.35 -9.92 1.76
CA GLN A 607 -3.35 -8.66 1.03
C GLN A 607 -4.77 -8.17 0.75
N GLY A 608 -5.04 -6.89 1.06
CA GLY A 608 -6.38 -6.31 1.22
C GLY A 608 -6.94 -5.50 0.05
N ARG A 609 -6.44 -5.65 -1.18
CA ARG A 609 -6.86 -4.81 -2.32
C ARG A 609 -8.34 -4.97 -2.69
N LYS A 610 -9.09 -3.87 -2.71
CA LYS A 610 -10.56 -3.87 -2.88
C LYS A 610 -11.02 -3.44 -4.28
N ASP A 611 -10.29 -2.60 -5.00
CA ASP A 611 -10.59 -2.20 -6.38
C ASP A 611 -9.50 -2.70 -7.36
N ARG A 612 -9.94 -3.21 -8.51
CA ARG A 612 -9.09 -3.74 -9.59
C ARG A 612 -8.04 -2.73 -10.11
N ARG A 613 -8.31 -1.43 -10.06
CA ARG A 613 -7.46 -0.31 -10.51
C ARG A 613 -6.43 0.13 -9.48
N GLU A 614 -6.56 -0.26 -8.22
CA GLU A 614 -5.56 0.06 -7.20
C GLU A 614 -4.20 -0.50 -7.60
N THR A 615 -3.14 0.28 -7.37
CA THR A 615 -1.76 -0.11 -7.74
C THR A 615 -1.06 -0.92 -6.65
N THR A 616 -1.75 -1.18 -5.54
CA THR A 616 -1.29 -1.81 -4.29
C THR A 616 -0.96 -3.31 -4.43
N GLY A 617 -0.26 -3.89 -3.46
CA GLY A 617 0.12 -5.30 -3.48
C GLY A 617 1.38 -5.58 -2.66
N ILE A 618 1.49 -6.82 -2.18
CA ILE A 618 2.65 -7.30 -1.42
C ILE A 618 3.59 -8.05 -2.37
N VAL A 619 4.85 -7.63 -2.44
CA VAL A 619 5.90 -8.31 -3.21
C VAL A 619 7.00 -8.81 -2.28
N ILE A 620 7.21 -10.12 -2.27
CA ILE A 620 8.32 -10.79 -1.57
C ILE A 620 9.40 -11.11 -2.62
N HIS A 621 10.52 -10.38 -2.60
CA HIS A 621 11.55 -10.44 -3.63
C HIS A 621 12.92 -10.85 -3.08
N ASN A 622 13.56 -11.85 -3.70
CA ASN A 622 14.87 -12.38 -3.30
C ASN A 622 15.02 -12.55 -1.78
N SER A 623 14.00 -13.11 -1.14
CA SER A 623 13.86 -13.20 0.31
C SER A 623 13.92 -14.67 0.75
N ARG A 624 13.67 -14.94 2.03
CA ARG A 624 13.52 -16.31 2.57
C ARG A 624 12.20 -16.46 3.32
N ILE A 625 11.50 -17.57 3.09
CA ILE A 625 10.35 -18.03 3.89
C ILE A 625 10.79 -19.30 4.62
N THR A 626 10.63 -19.31 5.94
CA THR A 626 11.17 -20.32 6.85
C THR A 626 10.25 -20.48 8.06
N GLY A 627 10.49 -21.51 8.88
CA GLY A 627 9.84 -21.70 10.18
C GLY A 627 10.89 -21.74 11.29
N ASP A 628 10.52 -21.30 12.49
CA ASP A 628 11.40 -21.41 13.66
C ASP A 628 11.54 -22.86 14.18
N ALA A 629 12.44 -23.07 15.14
CA ALA A 629 12.73 -24.39 15.70
C ALA A 629 11.53 -25.03 16.42
N THR A 630 10.57 -24.23 16.90
CA THR A 630 9.36 -24.71 17.61
C THR A 630 8.21 -25.02 16.64
N TYR A 631 8.16 -24.35 15.49
CA TYR A 631 7.19 -24.62 14.42
C TYR A 631 7.54 -25.89 13.63
N ARG A 632 8.81 -26.12 13.32
CA ARG A 632 9.26 -27.21 12.43
C ARG A 632 8.74 -28.61 12.83
N PRO A 633 8.68 -29.01 14.11
CA PRO A 633 8.11 -30.29 14.52
C PRO A 633 6.58 -30.38 14.31
N VAL A 634 5.85 -29.27 14.43
CA VAL A 634 4.38 -29.25 14.38
C VAL A 634 3.79 -28.90 13.00
N LYS A 635 4.63 -28.56 12.01
CA LYS A 635 4.22 -28.10 10.66
C LYS A 635 3.21 -28.99 9.93
N ALA A 636 3.16 -30.28 10.25
CA ALA A 636 2.22 -31.24 9.66
C ALA A 636 0.80 -31.10 10.24
N LYS A 637 0.67 -30.77 11.53
CA LYS A 637 -0.58 -30.41 12.20
C LYS A 637 -0.96 -28.96 11.84
N ASN A 638 -0.04 -28.04 12.09
CA ASN A 638 -0.24 -26.60 11.90
C ASN A 638 0.22 -26.19 10.49
N ARG A 639 -0.53 -26.60 9.47
CA ARG A 639 -0.28 -26.27 8.04
C ARG A 639 -0.05 -24.77 7.85
N ALA A 640 0.87 -24.39 6.95
CA ALA A 640 1.17 -22.99 6.64
C ALA A 640 1.14 -22.64 5.15
N PHE A 641 0.69 -21.43 4.83
CA PHE A 641 0.41 -20.98 3.47
C PHE A 641 1.07 -19.63 3.15
N LEU A 642 1.36 -19.41 1.86
CA LEU A 642 1.95 -18.18 1.31
C LEU A 642 1.01 -16.98 1.46
N GLY A 643 -0.31 -17.20 1.38
CA GLY A 643 -1.29 -16.16 1.64
C GLY A 643 -2.75 -16.60 1.49
N ARG A 644 -3.67 -15.71 1.88
CA ARG A 644 -5.13 -15.81 1.66
C ARG A 644 -5.77 -14.47 1.29
N PRO A 645 -6.83 -14.44 0.46
CA PRO A 645 -7.34 -13.21 -0.13
C PRO A 645 -8.32 -12.47 0.78
N TRP A 646 -7.81 -11.59 1.63
CA TRP A 646 -8.62 -10.81 2.57
C TRP A 646 -9.71 -9.95 1.89
N LYS A 647 -9.43 -9.37 0.73
CA LYS A 647 -10.41 -8.64 -0.11
C LYS A 647 -10.35 -9.10 -1.58
N GLU A 648 -11.37 -8.74 -2.37
CA GLU A 648 -11.71 -9.38 -3.66
C GLU A 648 -10.58 -9.40 -4.70
N TYR A 649 -9.72 -8.37 -4.77
CA TYR A 649 -8.69 -8.21 -5.80
C TYR A 649 -7.27 -8.42 -5.25
N SER A 650 -7.15 -9.12 -4.11
CA SER A 650 -5.91 -9.43 -3.38
C SER A 650 -4.72 -9.75 -4.30
N ARG A 651 -3.59 -9.07 -4.10
CA ARG A 651 -2.41 -9.16 -4.97
C ARG A 651 -1.12 -9.42 -4.20
N THR A 652 -0.57 -10.63 -4.33
CA THR A 652 0.68 -11.07 -3.72
C THR A 652 1.60 -11.72 -4.76
N ILE A 653 2.85 -11.27 -4.85
CA ILE A 653 3.86 -11.82 -5.77
C ILE A 653 5.06 -12.27 -4.94
N ILE A 654 5.45 -13.54 -5.06
CA ILE A 654 6.61 -14.12 -4.36
C ILE A 654 7.62 -14.57 -5.40
N MET A 655 8.77 -13.92 -5.47
CA MET A 655 9.73 -14.13 -6.55
C MET A 655 11.20 -14.13 -6.12
N ASN A 656 12.01 -14.89 -6.86
CA ASN A 656 13.44 -15.14 -6.59
C ASN A 656 13.73 -15.64 -5.16
N THR A 657 12.72 -16.16 -4.45
CA THR A 657 12.71 -16.34 -2.98
C THR A 657 12.98 -17.79 -2.58
N ASN A 658 13.73 -18.01 -1.51
CA ASN A 658 13.97 -19.33 -0.95
C ASN A 658 12.83 -19.74 0.00
N ILE A 659 12.12 -20.82 -0.31
CA ILE A 659 11.02 -21.36 0.49
C ILE A 659 11.48 -22.70 1.08
N ASP A 660 11.69 -22.72 2.39
CA ASP A 660 11.99 -23.94 3.15
C ASP A 660 10.84 -24.97 3.07
N ASP A 661 11.09 -26.20 3.53
CA ASP A 661 10.10 -27.26 3.71
C ASP A 661 9.12 -26.97 4.88
N VAL A 662 8.39 -25.86 4.78
CA VAL A 662 7.49 -25.32 5.83
C VAL A 662 6.14 -24.83 5.30
N ILE A 663 6.03 -24.65 3.97
CA ILE A 663 4.81 -24.24 3.27
C ILE A 663 4.11 -25.48 2.71
N ASP A 664 2.80 -25.51 2.86
CA ASP A 664 1.93 -26.57 2.37
C ASP A 664 1.99 -26.72 0.83
N PRO A 665 1.88 -27.94 0.26
CA PRO A 665 1.88 -28.14 -1.19
C PRO A 665 0.80 -27.33 -1.95
N GLU A 666 -0.38 -27.11 -1.36
CA GLU A 666 -1.45 -26.27 -1.94
C GLU A 666 -1.00 -24.81 -2.11
N GLY A 667 -0.09 -24.34 -1.24
CA GLY A 667 0.59 -23.05 -1.26
C GLY A 667 -0.26 -21.87 -0.82
N TRP A 668 -1.53 -21.81 -1.21
CA TRP A 668 -2.42 -20.67 -0.96
C TRP A 668 -3.73 -21.13 -0.32
N LEU A 669 -4.20 -20.40 0.68
CA LEU A 669 -5.40 -20.73 1.45
C LEU A 669 -6.60 -19.89 1.00
N LYS A 670 -7.80 -20.47 1.02
CA LYS A 670 -9.05 -19.73 0.75
C LYS A 670 -9.31 -18.71 1.87
N TRP A 671 -10.01 -17.62 1.55
CA TRP A 671 -10.59 -16.76 2.60
C TRP A 671 -11.93 -17.33 3.06
N ASN A 672 -12.89 -17.42 2.14
CA ASN A 672 -14.12 -18.18 2.29
C ASN A 672 -14.50 -18.85 0.95
N GLU A 673 -15.11 -20.04 0.99
CA GLU A 673 -15.67 -20.83 -0.13
C GLU A 673 -15.01 -20.65 -1.52
N THR A 674 -15.48 -19.66 -2.29
CA THR A 674 -15.07 -19.29 -3.64
C THR A 674 -14.74 -17.79 -3.78
N PHE A 675 -14.77 -17.04 -2.67
CA PHE A 675 -14.49 -15.60 -2.63
C PHE A 675 -13.10 -15.29 -3.17
N ALA A 676 -12.99 -14.21 -3.96
CA ALA A 676 -11.78 -13.72 -4.63
C ALA A 676 -11.07 -14.69 -5.60
N LEU A 677 -11.39 -16.00 -5.62
CA LEU A 677 -10.60 -17.03 -6.35
C LEU A 677 -10.55 -16.81 -7.88
N LYS A 678 -11.46 -16.00 -8.43
CA LYS A 678 -11.53 -15.62 -9.85
C LYS A 678 -10.81 -14.29 -10.17
N THR A 679 -10.63 -13.43 -9.17
CA THR A 679 -10.29 -11.99 -9.30
C THR A 679 -8.95 -11.61 -8.68
N LEU A 680 -8.46 -12.37 -7.70
CA LEU A 680 -7.14 -12.21 -7.09
C LEU A 680 -5.99 -12.38 -8.10
N PHE A 681 -4.79 -11.92 -7.72
CA PHE A 681 -3.56 -12.06 -8.49
C PHE A 681 -2.46 -12.61 -7.57
N TYR A 682 -2.30 -13.93 -7.51
CA TYR A 682 -1.20 -14.59 -6.80
C TYR A 682 -0.21 -15.21 -7.78
N SER A 683 1.09 -15.04 -7.53
CA SER A 683 2.14 -15.51 -8.43
C SER A 683 3.42 -15.94 -7.72
N GLU A 684 4.03 -17.01 -8.21
CA GLU A 684 5.31 -17.54 -7.76
C GLU A 684 6.30 -17.62 -8.95
N TYR A 685 7.40 -16.86 -8.91
CA TYR A 685 8.33 -16.75 -10.04
C TYR A 685 9.80 -16.98 -9.61
N ARG A 686 10.45 -18.02 -10.16
CA ARG A 686 11.85 -18.41 -9.87
C ARG A 686 12.16 -18.57 -8.36
N ASN A 687 11.17 -19.01 -7.59
CA ASN A 687 11.39 -19.45 -6.21
C ASN A 687 12.18 -20.75 -6.18
N ARG A 688 12.88 -20.98 -5.07
CA ARG A 688 13.82 -22.10 -4.85
C ARG A 688 13.64 -22.69 -3.46
N GLY A 689 14.20 -23.88 -3.21
CA GLY A 689 14.04 -24.59 -1.94
C GLY A 689 12.85 -25.57 -1.93
N ARG A 690 12.76 -26.42 -0.90
CA ARG A 690 11.84 -27.57 -0.88
C ARG A 690 10.35 -27.18 -0.90
N GLY A 691 9.97 -26.01 -0.38
CA GLY A 691 8.59 -25.52 -0.39
C GLY A 691 8.15 -24.82 -1.69
N SER A 692 9.05 -24.61 -2.66
CA SER A 692 8.73 -23.89 -3.91
C SER A 692 8.17 -24.77 -5.05
N GLY A 693 7.88 -26.05 -4.78
CA GLY A 693 7.35 -26.99 -5.77
C GLY A 693 5.89 -26.69 -6.15
N GLN A 694 5.64 -26.24 -7.38
CA GLN A 694 4.32 -25.76 -7.80
C GLN A 694 3.32 -26.85 -8.25
N ALA A 695 3.75 -28.11 -8.38
CA ALA A 695 2.95 -29.17 -9.02
C ALA A 695 1.62 -29.50 -8.30
N ARG A 696 1.54 -29.28 -6.98
CA ARG A 696 0.36 -29.51 -6.14
C ARG A 696 -0.36 -28.22 -5.70
N ARG A 697 -0.02 -27.08 -6.29
CA ARG A 697 -0.67 -25.79 -5.98
C ARG A 697 -2.13 -25.80 -6.40
N VAL A 698 -2.95 -25.04 -5.66
CA VAL A 698 -4.35 -24.77 -6.02
C VAL A 698 -4.48 -24.22 -7.44
N ARG A 699 -5.54 -24.61 -8.16
CA ARG A 699 -5.73 -24.30 -9.60
C ARG A 699 -6.73 -23.15 -9.84
N TRP A 700 -6.81 -22.17 -8.95
CA TRP A 700 -7.77 -21.07 -9.09
C TRP A 700 -7.41 -20.14 -10.25
N ARG A 701 -8.40 -19.52 -10.91
CA ARG A 701 -8.18 -18.57 -12.03
C ARG A 701 -7.34 -17.35 -11.62
N GLY A 702 -7.33 -16.99 -10.33
CA GLY A 702 -6.46 -15.94 -9.78
C GLY A 702 -4.98 -16.31 -9.62
N ILE A 703 -4.61 -17.60 -9.68
CA ILE A 703 -3.21 -18.02 -9.69
C ILE A 703 -2.62 -17.73 -11.09
N ARG A 704 -1.67 -16.80 -11.16
CA ARG A 704 -1.09 -16.32 -12.43
C ARG A 704 0.35 -16.78 -12.58
N ARG A 705 0.64 -17.49 -13.66
CA ARG A 705 2.02 -17.61 -14.18
C ARG A 705 2.39 -16.28 -14.84
N ILE A 706 3.58 -15.76 -14.54
CA ILE A 706 4.08 -14.49 -15.07
C ILE A 706 5.37 -14.68 -15.87
N SER A 707 5.49 -13.95 -16.97
CA SER A 707 6.71 -13.86 -17.77
C SER A 707 7.81 -13.07 -17.05
N ALA A 708 9.06 -13.22 -17.50
CA ALA A 708 10.18 -12.42 -16.99
C ALA A 708 9.95 -10.89 -17.12
N ARG A 709 9.21 -10.44 -18.15
CA ARG A 709 8.82 -9.04 -18.32
C ARG A 709 7.84 -8.60 -17.22
N GLN A 710 6.81 -9.39 -16.95
CA GLN A 710 5.84 -9.11 -15.88
C GLN A 710 6.47 -9.17 -14.48
N ALA A 711 7.43 -10.08 -14.25
CA ALA A 711 8.16 -10.16 -12.98
C ALA A 711 8.97 -8.87 -12.70
N ARG A 712 9.63 -8.28 -13.71
CA ARG A 712 10.31 -6.97 -13.55
C ARG A 712 9.37 -5.84 -13.18
N GLY A 713 8.12 -5.85 -13.67
CA GLY A 713 7.08 -4.90 -13.27
C GLY A 713 6.71 -4.94 -11.78
N PHE A 714 7.03 -6.03 -11.07
CA PHE A 714 6.89 -6.13 -9.61
C PHE A 714 8.19 -5.87 -8.84
N ALA A 715 9.34 -5.73 -9.52
CA ALA A 715 10.59 -5.35 -8.88
C ALA A 715 10.53 -3.88 -8.42
N PRO A 716 11.24 -3.48 -7.34
CA PRO A 716 10.99 -2.18 -6.69
C PRO A 716 11.41 -0.98 -7.55
N GLY A 717 12.21 -1.17 -8.60
CA GLY A 717 12.51 -0.14 -9.59
C GLY A 717 11.28 0.33 -10.35
N GLU A 718 10.46 -0.60 -10.83
CA GLU A 718 9.22 -0.33 -11.55
C GLU A 718 8.06 -0.16 -10.56
N PHE A 719 7.77 -1.17 -9.73
CA PHE A 719 6.58 -1.20 -8.87
C PHE A 719 6.50 -0.03 -7.88
N LEU A 720 7.61 0.34 -7.23
CA LEU A 720 7.65 1.46 -6.29
C LEU A 720 8.11 2.78 -6.92
N ARG A 721 8.43 2.81 -8.23
CA ARG A 721 9.26 3.87 -8.84
C ARG A 721 10.55 4.13 -8.02
N GLY A 722 11.13 3.06 -7.46
CA GLY A 722 12.10 3.10 -6.37
C GLY A 722 13.36 3.92 -6.65
N ASN A 723 13.77 3.97 -7.92
CA ASN A 723 14.91 4.76 -8.40
C ASN A 723 14.77 6.26 -8.06
N ALA A 724 13.54 6.79 -8.00
CA ALA A 724 13.27 8.19 -7.72
C ALA A 724 13.42 8.59 -6.24
N TRP A 725 13.36 7.65 -5.29
CA TRP A 725 13.25 7.96 -3.86
C TRP A 725 14.04 7.05 -2.90
N ILE A 726 14.18 5.75 -3.17
CA ILE A 726 14.89 4.79 -2.30
C ILE A 726 16.40 5.03 -2.37
N THR A 727 16.93 5.25 -3.57
CA THR A 727 18.34 5.61 -3.85
C THR A 727 18.82 6.77 -2.97
N LYS A 728 18.00 7.83 -2.85
CA LYS A 728 18.22 9.02 -2.02
C LYS A 728 18.30 8.71 -0.52
N ARG A 729 17.86 7.53 -0.07
CA ARG A 729 17.92 7.09 1.35
C ARG A 729 19.25 6.45 1.75
N ARG A 730 20.14 6.15 0.78
CA ARG A 730 21.48 5.57 1.00
C ARG A 730 21.47 4.22 1.76
N ILE A 731 20.50 3.37 1.44
CA ILE A 731 20.45 1.96 1.89
C ILE A 731 20.74 1.01 0.70
N PRO A 732 21.10 -0.26 0.96
CA PRO A 732 21.15 -1.27 -0.10
C PRO A 732 19.82 -1.41 -0.82
N TYR A 733 19.87 -1.45 -2.15
CA TYR A 733 18.69 -1.48 -3.01
C TYR A 733 19.09 -2.05 -4.36
N ASN A 734 18.39 -3.09 -4.81
CA ASN A 734 18.43 -3.57 -6.18
C ASN A 734 17.09 -3.28 -6.86
N ALA A 735 17.10 -2.68 -8.05
CA ALA A 735 15.91 -2.27 -8.78
C ALA A 735 15.16 -3.44 -9.44
N TYR A 736 15.84 -4.57 -9.70
CA TYR A 736 15.39 -5.68 -10.58
C TYR A 736 15.38 -7.04 -9.88
#